data_AF-A0A2M7R5K2-F1
#
_entry.id   AF-A0A2M7R5K2-F1
#
_cell.length_a   1.000
_cell.length_b   1.000
_cell.length_c   1.000
_cell.angle_alpha   90.00
_cell.angle_beta   90.00
_cell.angle_gamma   90.00
#
_symmetry.space_group_name_H-M   'P 1'
#
loop_
_entity.id
_entity.type
_entity.pdbx_description
1 polymer ?
#
loop_
_entity_poly.entity_id
_entity_poly.type
_entity_poly.pdbx_seq_one_letter_code
_entity_poly.pdbx_strand_id
1 'polypeptide(L)'
;MSKKSQKYILWFKEISAKDLLLVGGKNASSGEMMGKLSKKGVQIPDGFTLTTKAYWHFLKENKIDKKLKEIFEKFDPKSLKSLKETGSQARTIIFKADFPEDLKKEIIRAYRKLEEEYGQNVEVAVRSSGVSEDQPGASFAGQFESFLNISGEKNLLEAIKKCLASTFNDRVIAYRNEKGIPQLTFALSVGIQKMVRSDLASSGVIFTLDTETGFKNVILINSIWGVGEMIVKGKITPDEFYVFKPTLKENYKSIIIKDLGRKTKKLVYDKKGGLKEVNVSPKQQLKFSLTDEEILKLSRWACLIEDHYQISQDIEWAKDGKTGKLFIVQSRPETVYAPKETKFYEEYELKTTKKPILTGIAIGSKIGQGKARIIPNVSKIGQFQKGEVLVTRMTDPDWVSIFPLASAIITDEGGRTCHSAIVSRELGLPCIVGTKNATKALKTGQFVTIDCTRGAEGRIFLGEIPYEIKRYELGKIPKLKTKIMINIGAPDIAFKTSFLPVRGVGLAREEFIIAEKIRIHPLALYHFGQLKNKKIKAEIEELTRGYRDKKEYFIEKLAEGIAQIGAAFFPREVVVRFSDFKTNEYAALIGGEIFEPKEANPMLGWRGASRYYDEKFKPAFEMECKAIKKAREVFGLKNIWAMIPFCRTVEEGGKVLDLMVKNGLKRGKDGLKVIVMCEIPSNVILADKFLEIFDGMSIGSNDLTQLVLGLDRDSAQVSKVGDERNGAVKEMIAKVIRECKKRKKYCGICGDAPSSYIEFAQFLMDCGIPSMSLSPDAVMKTILNLSKKKK
;
A
#
# COMPACT_ATOMS: atom_id res chain seq x y z
N MET A 1 10.73 35.52 28.25
CA MET A 1 11.12 34.98 26.93
C MET A 1 12.25 33.98 27.14
N SER A 2 12.22 32.81 26.49
CA SER A 2 13.29 31.80 26.68
C SER A 2 14.61 32.29 26.05
N LYS A 3 15.77 31.88 26.60
CA LYS A 3 17.08 32.18 25.99
C LYS A 3 17.17 31.75 24.52
N LYS A 4 16.40 30.74 24.10
CA LYS A 4 16.36 30.25 22.72
C LYS A 4 15.69 31.23 21.75
N SER A 5 14.62 31.91 22.17
CA SER A 5 13.86 32.83 21.30
C SER A 5 14.66 34.07 20.90
N GLN A 6 15.84 34.28 21.48
CA GLN A 6 16.74 35.38 21.18
C GLN A 6 17.88 35.01 20.22
N LYS A 7 18.05 33.72 19.88
CA LYS A 7 19.12 33.27 18.97
C LYS A 7 18.67 33.30 17.51
N TYR A 8 19.59 33.62 16.60
CA TYR A 8 19.35 33.47 15.15
C TYR A 8 19.52 32.02 14.71
N ILE A 9 20.47 31.30 15.31
CA ILE A 9 20.72 29.89 15.00
C ILE A 9 20.44 28.98 16.19
N LEU A 10 19.84 27.83 15.91
CA LEU A 10 19.73 26.71 16.83
C LEU A 10 20.24 25.43 16.16
N TRP A 11 21.03 24.63 16.86
CA TRP A 11 21.42 23.29 16.38
C TRP A 11 20.27 22.31 16.56
N PHE A 12 20.16 21.28 15.73
CA PHE A 12 19.07 20.29 15.88
C PHE A 12 19.03 19.64 17.26
N LYS A 13 20.20 19.36 17.85
CA LYS A 13 20.32 18.87 19.23
C LYS A 13 19.79 19.82 20.32
N GLU A 14 19.65 21.11 20.03
CA GLU A 14 19.10 22.10 20.96
C GLU A 14 17.57 22.24 20.80
N ILE A 15 16.94 21.58 19.82
CA ILE A 15 15.53 21.78 19.44
C ILE A 15 14.66 20.65 19.97
N SER A 16 13.42 20.99 20.32
CA SER A 16 12.38 20.05 20.71
C SER A 16 11.06 20.39 20.01
N ALA A 17 10.05 19.53 20.12
CA ALA A 17 8.71 19.78 19.58
C ALA A 17 8.07 21.08 20.12
N LYS A 18 8.48 21.56 21.30
CA LYS A 18 8.00 22.83 21.90
C LYS A 18 8.51 24.07 21.16
N ASP A 19 9.56 23.94 20.36
CA ASP A 19 10.19 25.04 19.66
C ASP A 19 9.55 25.30 18.27
N LEU A 20 8.40 24.70 17.97
CA LEU A 20 7.69 24.79 16.67
C LEU A 20 7.49 26.22 16.17
N LEU A 21 7.12 27.17 17.04
CA LEU A 21 6.96 28.58 16.65
C LEU A 21 8.28 29.29 16.32
N LEU A 22 9.42 28.73 16.76
CA LEU A 22 10.75 29.28 16.53
C LEU A 22 11.40 28.71 15.27
N VAL A 23 11.11 27.46 14.92
CA VAL A 23 11.85 26.72 13.86
C VAL A 23 10.96 26.05 12.82
N GLY A 24 9.63 26.16 12.94
CA GLY A 24 8.67 25.49 12.08
C GLY A 24 8.58 23.97 12.30
N GLY A 25 7.58 23.35 11.66
CA GLY A 25 7.22 21.95 11.89
C GLY A 25 8.34 20.96 11.58
N LYS A 26 8.96 21.06 10.41
CA LYS A 26 10.01 20.13 9.96
C LYS A 26 11.25 20.16 10.84
N ASN A 27 11.77 21.35 11.15
CA ASN A 27 12.98 21.46 11.98
C ASN A 27 12.69 21.05 13.43
N ALA A 28 11.48 21.35 13.95
CA ALA A 28 11.06 20.89 15.27
C ALA A 28 10.98 19.35 15.34
N SER A 29 10.44 18.71 14.28
CA SER A 29 10.41 17.26 14.14
C SER A 29 11.81 16.65 14.11
N SER A 30 12.72 17.18 13.27
CA SER A 30 14.11 16.70 13.21
C SER A 30 14.85 16.84 14.55
N GLY A 31 14.69 17.98 15.23
CA GLY A 31 15.30 18.19 16.55
C GLY A 31 14.72 17.27 17.63
N GLU A 32 13.40 17.11 17.67
CA GLU A 32 12.71 16.20 18.60
C GLU A 32 13.18 14.76 18.43
N MET A 33 13.20 14.26 17.19
CA MET A 33 13.68 12.91 16.90
C MET A 33 15.16 12.76 17.27
N MET A 34 16.01 13.77 17.03
CA MET A 34 17.44 13.71 17.39
C MET A 34 17.64 13.65 18.91
N GLY A 35 16.91 14.47 19.66
CA GLY A 35 16.99 14.50 21.12
C GLY A 35 16.44 13.24 21.79
N LYS A 36 15.38 12.64 21.24
CA LYS A 36 14.63 11.55 21.89
C LYS A 36 14.89 10.16 21.32
N LEU A 37 15.09 10.04 20.01
CA LEU A 37 15.14 8.76 19.30
C LEU A 37 16.56 8.32 18.92
N SER A 38 17.53 9.24 18.85
CA SER A 38 18.93 8.84 18.62
C SER A 38 19.51 7.97 19.73
N LYS A 39 19.06 8.17 20.98
CA LYS A 39 19.39 7.26 22.11
C LYS A 39 18.80 5.85 21.95
N LYS A 40 17.76 5.70 21.13
CA LYS A 40 17.14 4.41 20.75
C LYS A 40 17.68 3.87 19.41
N GLY A 41 18.76 4.48 18.88
CA GLY A 41 19.45 4.03 17.68
C GLY A 41 18.97 4.63 16.36
N VAL A 42 17.97 5.54 16.36
CA VAL A 42 17.51 6.23 15.13
C VAL A 42 18.54 7.28 14.73
N GLN A 43 19.14 7.13 13.56
CA GLN A 43 20.18 8.06 13.08
C GLN A 43 19.56 9.19 12.27
N ILE A 44 19.94 10.42 12.58
CA ILE A 44 19.47 11.64 11.91
C ILE A 44 20.70 12.46 11.53
N PRO A 45 20.81 12.96 10.29
CA PRO A 45 21.94 13.80 9.91
C PRO A 45 21.91 15.12 10.71
N ASP A 46 23.09 15.53 11.19
CA ASP A 46 23.22 16.76 11.96
C ASP A 46 23.06 18.01 11.09
N GLY A 47 22.81 19.14 11.75
CA GLY A 47 22.51 20.40 11.13
C GLY A 47 22.10 21.46 12.13
N PHE A 48 21.79 22.63 11.57
CA PHE A 48 21.31 23.78 12.32
C PHE A 48 20.16 24.45 11.57
N THR A 49 19.47 25.35 12.25
CA THR A 49 18.35 26.08 11.66
C THR A 49 18.49 27.57 11.92
N LEU A 50 18.05 28.37 10.94
CA LEU A 50 17.74 29.77 11.13
C LEU A 50 16.34 29.87 11.75
N THR A 51 16.25 30.53 12.89
CA THR A 51 15.00 30.72 13.60
C THR A 51 14.12 31.77 12.91
N THR A 52 12.85 31.83 13.31
CA THR A 52 11.94 32.91 12.88
C THR A 52 12.46 34.29 13.26
N LYS A 53 13.29 34.42 14.31
CA LYS A 53 13.97 35.68 14.64
C LYS A 53 14.95 36.11 13.54
N ALA A 54 15.73 35.17 13.00
CA ALA A 54 16.64 35.46 11.89
C ALA A 54 15.89 35.94 10.65
N TYR A 55 14.74 35.35 10.36
CA TYR A 55 13.85 35.79 9.27
C TYR A 55 13.39 37.24 9.47
N TRP A 56 12.84 37.57 10.63
CA TRP A 56 12.38 38.94 10.91
C TRP A 56 13.52 39.96 10.90
N HIS A 57 14.69 39.59 11.43
CA HIS A 57 15.88 40.42 11.40
C HIS A 57 16.33 40.73 9.96
N PHE A 58 16.41 39.71 9.12
CA PHE A 58 16.74 39.86 7.70
C PHE A 58 15.77 40.80 6.97
N LEU A 59 14.47 40.67 7.21
CA LEU A 59 13.47 41.55 6.58
C LEU A 59 13.58 43.00 7.06
N LYS A 60 13.74 43.21 8.38
CA LYS A 60 13.75 44.54 9.00
C LYS A 60 14.96 45.36 8.58
N GLU A 61 16.17 44.79 8.64
CA GLU A 61 17.41 45.49 8.29
C GLU A 61 17.43 45.93 6.82
N ASN A 62 16.81 45.14 5.93
CA ASN A 62 16.68 45.46 4.52
C ASN A 62 15.45 46.32 4.18
N LYS A 63 14.64 46.71 5.18
CA LYS A 63 13.36 47.44 5.01
C LYS A 63 12.39 46.72 4.05
N ILE A 64 12.46 45.39 4.00
CA ILE A 64 11.63 44.55 3.12
C ILE A 64 10.21 44.44 3.68
N ASP A 65 10.06 44.44 5.00
CA ASP A 65 8.78 44.45 5.71
C ASP A 65 7.83 45.55 5.20
N LYS A 66 8.36 46.78 5.06
CA LYS A 66 7.59 47.93 4.53
C LYS A 66 7.24 47.75 3.06
N LYS A 67 8.20 47.34 2.23
CA LYS A 67 8.00 47.11 0.78
C LYS A 67 7.00 46.00 0.50
N LEU A 68 7.04 44.91 1.28
CA LEU A 68 6.07 43.82 1.17
C LEU A 68 4.67 44.30 1.50
N LYS A 69 4.51 45.17 2.51
CA LYS A 69 3.21 45.77 2.83
C LYS A 69 2.63 46.54 1.64
N GLU A 70 3.41 47.40 1.01
CA GLU A 70 3.00 48.17 -0.18
C GLU A 70 2.64 47.28 -1.38
N ILE A 71 3.38 46.17 -1.57
CA ILE A 71 3.10 45.18 -2.63
C ILE A 71 1.77 44.48 -2.37
N PHE A 72 1.54 44.01 -1.13
CA PHE A 72 0.35 43.25 -0.77
C PHE A 72 -0.91 44.11 -0.58
N GLU A 73 -0.79 45.42 -0.36
CA GLU A 73 -1.93 46.36 -0.41
C GLU A 73 -2.59 46.43 -1.80
N LYS A 74 -1.83 46.13 -2.85
CA LYS A 74 -2.30 46.12 -4.25
C LYS A 74 -2.70 44.71 -4.75
N PHE A 75 -2.59 43.70 -3.89
CA PHE A 75 -2.85 42.32 -4.26
C PHE A 75 -4.36 42.06 -4.37
N ASP A 76 -4.80 41.67 -5.57
CA ASP A 76 -6.16 41.18 -5.81
C ASP A 76 -6.16 39.63 -5.81
N PRO A 77 -6.74 38.99 -4.78
CA PRO A 77 -6.76 37.53 -4.68
C PRO A 77 -7.58 36.83 -5.76
N LYS A 78 -8.46 37.55 -6.48
CA LYS A 78 -9.29 36.97 -7.56
C LYS A 78 -8.59 37.02 -8.92
N SER A 79 -7.46 37.72 -9.03
CA SER A 79 -6.74 37.91 -10.29
C SER A 79 -5.44 37.09 -10.34
N LEU A 80 -5.39 36.11 -11.25
CA LEU A 80 -4.16 35.34 -11.51
C LEU A 80 -3.00 36.23 -11.98
N LYS A 81 -3.30 37.33 -12.68
CA LYS A 81 -2.29 38.29 -13.11
C LYS A 81 -1.70 39.02 -11.89
N SER A 82 -2.57 39.53 -11.00
CA SER A 82 -2.14 40.19 -9.76
C SER A 82 -1.32 39.24 -8.88
N LEU A 83 -1.72 37.97 -8.76
CA LEU A 83 -0.96 36.94 -8.02
C LEU A 83 0.48 36.79 -8.53
N LYS A 84 0.65 36.63 -9.85
CA LYS A 84 1.97 36.46 -10.47
C LYS A 84 2.85 37.69 -10.31
N GLU A 85 2.28 38.88 -10.52
CA GLU A 85 3.00 40.15 -10.38
C GLU A 85 3.44 40.38 -8.93
N THR A 86 2.51 40.22 -7.97
CA THR A 86 2.76 40.34 -6.52
C THR A 86 3.84 39.35 -6.07
N GLY A 87 3.70 38.07 -6.43
CA GLY A 87 4.68 37.04 -6.08
C GLY A 87 6.06 37.32 -6.66
N SER A 88 6.14 37.72 -7.94
CA SER A 88 7.41 38.04 -8.59
C SER A 88 8.12 39.24 -7.94
N GLN A 89 7.37 40.31 -7.63
CA GLN A 89 7.91 41.49 -6.95
C GLN A 89 8.43 41.16 -5.56
N ALA A 90 7.64 40.42 -4.76
CA ALA A 90 8.02 39.99 -3.41
C ALA A 90 9.28 39.11 -3.41
N ARG A 91 9.39 38.15 -4.34
CA ARG A 91 10.59 37.32 -4.48
C ARG A 91 11.82 38.15 -4.88
N THR A 92 11.65 39.08 -5.83
CA THR A 92 12.76 39.90 -6.35
C THR A 92 13.40 40.76 -5.26
N ILE A 93 12.59 41.37 -4.38
CA ILE A 93 13.14 42.21 -3.31
C ILE A 93 13.90 41.39 -2.26
N ILE A 94 13.48 40.15 -1.98
CA ILE A 94 14.21 39.24 -1.09
C ILE A 94 15.52 38.76 -1.73
N PHE A 95 15.52 38.48 -3.04
CA PHE A 95 16.72 38.07 -3.76
C PHE A 95 17.81 39.15 -3.78
N LYS A 96 17.41 40.42 -3.96
CA LYS A 96 18.33 41.56 -4.02
C LYS A 96 18.82 42.03 -2.64
N ALA A 97 18.21 41.57 -1.56
CA ALA A 97 18.57 41.97 -0.21
C ALA A 97 19.85 41.31 0.26
N ASP A 98 20.60 42.00 1.13
CA ASP A 98 21.85 41.50 1.69
C ASP A 98 21.64 40.93 3.09
N PHE A 99 22.44 39.92 3.46
CA PHE A 99 22.39 39.44 4.83
C PHE A 99 23.01 40.49 5.76
N PRO A 100 22.34 40.85 6.87
CA PRO A 100 22.98 41.60 7.95
C PRO A 100 24.29 40.94 8.38
N GLU A 101 25.34 41.73 8.61
CA GLU A 101 26.69 41.18 8.85
C GLU A 101 26.77 40.33 10.13
N ASP A 102 25.96 40.63 11.15
CA ASP A 102 25.83 39.81 12.35
C ASP A 102 25.26 38.42 12.03
N LEU A 103 24.14 38.38 11.29
CA LEU A 103 23.48 37.14 10.87
C LEU A 103 24.36 36.32 9.91
N LYS A 104 25.00 36.97 8.93
CA LYS A 104 25.91 36.33 7.97
C LYS A 104 27.08 35.65 8.67
N LYS A 105 27.72 36.34 9.63
CA LYS A 105 28.82 35.77 10.42
C LYS A 105 28.37 34.55 11.23
N GLU A 106 27.17 34.60 11.83
CA GLU A 106 26.64 33.46 12.59
C GLU A 106 26.38 32.25 11.68
N ILE A 107 25.79 32.45 10.49
CA ILE A 107 25.54 31.40 9.50
C ILE A 107 26.85 30.75 9.04
N ILE A 108 27.84 31.56 8.66
CA ILE A 108 29.15 31.06 8.20
C ILE A 108 29.84 30.29 9.32
N ARG A 109 29.81 30.79 10.56
CA ARG A 109 30.40 30.11 11.71
C ARG A 109 29.73 28.75 11.97
N ALA A 110 28.40 28.68 11.88
CA ALA A 110 27.67 27.42 12.04
C ALA A 110 28.00 26.43 10.92
N TYR A 111 28.13 26.90 9.67
CA TYR A 111 28.53 26.06 8.54
C TYR A 111 29.97 25.54 8.66
N ARG A 112 30.94 26.39 9.02
CA ARG A 112 32.33 25.95 9.27
C ARG A 112 32.43 24.90 10.37
N LYS A 113 31.59 24.99 11.39
CA LYS A 113 31.51 23.95 12.42
C LYS A 113 31.00 22.60 11.88
N LEU A 114 30.13 22.60 10.87
CA LEU A 114 29.80 21.35 10.15
C LEU A 114 31.00 20.87 9.33
N GLU A 115 31.79 21.75 8.73
CA GLU A 115 33.00 21.39 7.99
C GLU A 115 34.08 20.77 8.89
N GLU A 116 34.22 21.26 10.12
CA GLU A 116 35.11 20.67 11.14
C GLU A 116 34.75 19.21 11.43
N GLU A 117 33.46 18.88 11.43
CA GLU A 117 32.97 17.53 11.75
C GLU A 117 32.92 16.59 10.52
N TYR A 118 32.57 17.12 9.36
CA TYR A 118 32.25 16.31 8.16
C TYR A 118 33.21 16.52 6.99
N GLY A 119 34.18 17.41 7.12
CA GLY A 119 35.18 17.75 6.10
C GLY A 119 34.88 19.07 5.39
N GLN A 120 35.92 19.63 4.79
CA GLN A 120 35.85 20.90 4.05
C GLN A 120 34.81 20.83 2.92
N ASN A 121 34.05 21.91 2.72
CA ASN A 121 33.02 22.03 1.70
C ASN A 121 31.91 20.97 1.81
N VAL A 122 31.56 20.59 3.05
CA VAL A 122 30.48 19.62 3.33
C VAL A 122 29.19 19.96 2.57
N GLU A 123 28.62 18.97 1.89
CA GLU A 123 27.38 19.17 1.15
C GLU A 123 26.17 19.17 2.10
N VAL A 124 25.32 20.19 2.00
CA VAL A 124 24.13 20.38 2.84
C VAL A 124 22.85 20.51 2.02
N ALA A 125 21.73 20.13 2.63
CA ALA A 125 20.38 20.41 2.19
C ALA A 125 19.88 21.67 2.91
N VAL A 126 19.36 22.62 2.14
CA VAL A 126 18.72 23.83 2.65
C VAL A 126 17.22 23.69 2.46
N ARG A 127 16.48 23.53 3.55
CA ARG A 127 15.04 23.22 3.55
C ARG A 127 14.23 24.28 4.28
N SER A 128 13.10 24.64 3.70
CA SER A 128 12.08 25.48 4.30
C SER A 128 11.31 24.73 5.39
N SER A 129 11.02 25.41 6.49
CA SER A 129 10.21 24.92 7.61
C SER A 129 9.28 26.03 8.12
N GLY A 130 8.02 25.99 7.70
CA GLY A 130 6.99 26.96 8.10
C GLY A 130 6.40 26.69 9.48
N VAL A 131 6.03 27.76 10.20
CA VAL A 131 5.40 27.68 11.54
C VAL A 131 4.02 27.01 11.55
N SER A 132 3.34 26.99 10.39
CA SER A 132 2.02 26.35 10.23
C SER A 132 1.98 25.35 9.07
N GLU A 133 3.14 24.85 8.64
CA GLU A 133 3.28 23.98 7.45
C GLU A 133 2.64 22.59 7.64
N ASP A 134 2.65 22.08 8.88
CA ASP A 134 2.25 20.72 9.24
C ASP A 134 1.01 20.67 10.18
N GLN A 135 0.18 21.73 10.20
CA GLN A 135 -1.04 21.75 11.03
C GLN A 135 -2.17 20.91 10.41
N PRO A 136 -2.98 20.19 11.22
CA PRO A 136 -4.17 19.49 10.75
C PRO A 136 -5.12 20.45 9.99
N GLY A 137 -5.41 20.17 8.72
CA GLY A 137 -6.28 20.99 7.86
C GLY A 137 -5.59 22.11 7.05
N ALA A 138 -4.30 22.34 7.29
CA ALA A 138 -3.46 23.29 6.56
C ALA A 138 -2.10 22.65 6.17
N SER A 139 -2.13 21.60 5.35
CA SER A 139 -0.92 20.95 4.82
C SER A 139 -0.36 21.76 3.65
N PHE A 140 0.82 22.36 3.83
CA PHE A 140 1.56 23.04 2.75
C PHE A 140 2.48 22.06 1.98
N ALA A 141 2.14 20.76 1.96
CA ALA A 141 2.98 19.70 1.41
C ALA A 141 3.50 20.05 0.00
N GLY A 142 4.82 20.02 -0.16
CA GLY A 142 5.48 20.27 -1.44
C GLY A 142 5.42 21.72 -1.96
N GLN A 143 4.86 22.67 -1.21
CA GLN A 143 4.68 24.05 -1.66
C GLN A 143 5.93 24.93 -1.48
N PHE A 144 6.80 24.61 -0.53
CA PHE A 144 8.05 25.34 -0.33
C PHE A 144 9.24 24.65 -1.01
N GLU A 145 10.31 25.40 -1.28
CA GLU A 145 11.47 24.90 -2.02
C GLU A 145 12.55 24.32 -1.08
N SER A 146 13.15 23.21 -1.52
CA SER A 146 14.32 22.61 -0.89
C SER A 146 15.45 22.56 -1.90
N PHE A 147 16.65 22.93 -1.47
CA PHE A 147 17.85 22.94 -2.30
C PHE A 147 18.82 21.89 -1.78
N LEU A 148 19.22 20.97 -2.66
CA LEU A 148 20.04 19.81 -2.32
C LEU A 148 21.44 19.95 -2.92
N ASN A 149 22.43 19.29 -2.31
CA ASN A 149 23.83 19.33 -2.73
C ASN A 149 24.37 20.78 -2.83
N ILE A 150 24.17 21.56 -1.77
CA ILE A 150 24.73 22.91 -1.64
C ILE A 150 26.06 22.79 -0.89
N SER A 151 27.11 23.40 -1.45
CA SER A 151 28.45 23.36 -0.88
C SER A 151 29.13 24.72 -1.04
N GLY A 152 29.83 25.13 0.01
CA GLY A 152 30.53 26.41 0.11
C GLY A 152 29.66 27.56 0.63
N GLU A 153 30.28 28.49 1.36
CA GLU A 153 29.61 29.60 2.06
C GLU A 153 28.74 30.46 1.14
N LYS A 154 29.23 30.80 -0.06
CA LYS A 154 28.50 31.64 -1.03
C LYS A 154 27.21 30.97 -1.50
N ASN A 155 27.30 29.71 -1.89
CA ASN A 155 26.15 28.95 -2.39
C ASN A 155 25.14 28.69 -1.27
N LEU A 156 25.61 28.49 -0.04
CA LEU A 156 24.75 28.37 1.14
C LEU A 156 23.91 29.62 1.35
N LEU A 157 24.53 30.79 1.39
CA LEU A 157 23.82 32.06 1.56
C LEU A 157 22.80 32.29 0.43
N GLU A 158 23.17 31.99 -0.82
CA GLU A 158 22.25 32.10 -1.96
C GLU A 158 21.06 31.15 -1.83
N ALA A 159 21.29 29.89 -1.44
CA ALA A 159 20.24 28.91 -1.22
C ALA A 159 19.31 29.30 -0.07
N ILE A 160 19.84 29.89 1.01
CA ILE A 160 19.01 30.43 2.10
C ILE A 160 18.11 31.57 1.57
N LYS A 161 18.64 32.51 0.78
CA LYS A 161 17.79 33.57 0.17
C LYS A 161 16.70 32.99 -0.73
N LYS A 162 17.04 32.00 -1.57
CA LYS A 162 16.06 31.29 -2.41
C LYS A 162 14.96 30.64 -1.56
N CYS A 163 15.34 30.01 -0.45
CA CYS A 163 14.40 29.42 0.49
C CYS A 163 13.49 30.48 1.14
N LEU A 164 14.04 31.61 1.58
CA LEU A 164 13.26 32.72 2.12
C LEU A 164 12.29 33.32 1.09
N ALA A 165 12.72 33.47 -0.16
CA ALA A 165 11.88 33.97 -1.24
C ALA A 165 10.72 33.01 -1.57
N SER A 166 10.91 31.69 -1.38
CA SER A 166 9.89 30.68 -1.68
C SER A 166 8.60 30.84 -0.84
N THR A 167 8.65 31.57 0.28
CA THR A 167 7.45 31.96 1.05
C THR A 167 6.46 32.80 0.26
N PHE A 168 6.93 33.44 -0.81
CA PHE A 168 6.13 34.25 -1.72
C PHE A 168 6.02 33.63 -3.10
N ASN A 169 6.21 32.31 -3.23
CA ASN A 169 5.83 31.58 -4.43
C ASN A 169 4.31 31.71 -4.64
N ASP A 170 3.90 31.83 -5.91
CA ASP A 170 2.51 32.15 -6.28
C ASP A 170 1.51 31.18 -5.62
N ARG A 171 1.85 29.89 -5.57
CA ARG A 171 1.05 28.84 -4.90
C ARG A 171 0.92 29.04 -3.39
N VAL A 172 1.98 29.48 -2.71
CA VAL A 172 1.98 29.72 -1.26
C VAL A 172 1.11 30.94 -0.94
N ILE A 173 1.18 31.97 -1.78
CA ILE A 173 0.32 33.17 -1.64
C ILE A 173 -1.14 32.79 -1.83
N ALA A 174 -1.47 32.08 -2.92
CA ALA A 174 -2.83 31.63 -3.22
C ALA A 174 -3.41 30.76 -2.09
N TYR A 175 -2.63 29.78 -1.63
CA TYR A 175 -3.04 28.88 -0.56
C TYR A 175 -3.30 29.60 0.76
N ARG A 176 -2.40 30.50 1.18
CA ARG A 176 -2.60 31.31 2.39
C ARG A 176 -3.86 32.16 2.27
N ASN A 177 -4.12 32.73 1.10
CA ASN A 177 -5.33 33.50 0.86
C ASN A 177 -6.60 32.63 0.97
N GLU A 178 -6.60 31.46 0.34
CA GLU A 178 -7.73 30.50 0.41
C GLU A 178 -8.03 30.06 1.85
N LYS A 179 -6.99 29.88 2.66
CA LYS A 179 -7.10 29.48 4.07
C LYS A 179 -7.31 30.65 5.04
N GLY A 180 -7.37 31.89 4.56
CA GLY A 180 -7.48 33.08 5.40
C GLY A 180 -6.25 33.34 6.30
N ILE A 181 -5.08 32.81 5.94
CA ILE A 181 -3.82 33.00 6.65
C ILE A 181 -3.18 34.32 6.18
N PRO A 182 -2.82 35.26 7.07
CA PRO A 182 -2.23 36.52 6.64
C PRO A 182 -0.85 36.32 5.98
N GLN A 183 -0.62 37.03 4.87
CA GLN A 183 0.59 36.87 4.05
C GLN A 183 1.86 37.37 4.76
N LEU A 184 1.74 38.43 5.56
CA LEU A 184 2.85 39.18 6.13
C LEU A 184 3.19 38.82 7.58
N THR A 185 2.37 38.02 8.26
CA THR A 185 2.64 37.57 9.65
C THR A 185 3.28 36.18 9.69
N PHE A 186 3.39 35.52 8.54
CA PHE A 186 4.00 34.22 8.40
C PHE A 186 5.54 34.32 8.44
N ALA A 187 6.16 33.58 9.36
CA ALA A 187 7.60 33.45 9.45
C ALA A 187 8.05 32.09 8.91
N LEU A 188 9.18 32.09 8.20
CA LEU A 188 9.84 30.87 7.73
C LEU A 188 11.14 30.65 8.50
N SER A 189 11.34 29.41 8.92
CA SER A 189 12.62 28.93 9.39
C SER A 189 13.32 28.12 8.29
N VAL A 190 14.64 28.17 8.24
CA VAL A 190 15.44 27.46 7.23
C VAL A 190 16.35 26.45 7.91
N GLY A 191 16.13 25.17 7.66
CA GLY A 191 16.99 24.08 8.13
C GLY A 191 18.15 23.83 7.17
N ILE A 192 19.37 23.81 7.71
CA ILE A 192 20.61 23.43 7.03
C ILE A 192 21.02 22.09 7.61
N GLN A 193 20.86 21.03 6.83
CA GLN A 193 21.14 19.66 7.26
C GLN A 193 22.23 19.04 6.40
N LYS A 194 23.17 18.32 7.00
CA LYS A 194 24.17 17.53 6.28
C LYS A 194 23.50 16.58 5.28
N MET A 195 23.97 16.58 4.03
CA MET A 195 23.52 15.62 3.03
C MET A 195 24.04 14.21 3.33
N VAL A 196 23.17 13.23 3.14
CA VAL A 196 23.53 11.81 3.11
C VAL A 196 23.93 11.44 1.69
N ARG A 197 24.97 10.63 1.51
CA ARG A 197 25.48 10.22 0.18
C ARG A 197 24.62 9.14 -0.49
N SER A 198 23.31 9.36 -0.55
CA SER A 198 22.35 8.47 -1.21
C SER A 198 22.45 8.48 -2.73
N ASP A 199 23.10 9.49 -3.32
CA ASP A 199 23.50 9.52 -4.73
C ASP A 199 24.29 8.26 -5.15
N LEU A 200 25.07 7.72 -4.20
CA LEU A 200 25.89 6.51 -4.37
C LEU A 200 25.18 5.22 -3.91
N ALA A 201 23.99 5.31 -3.32
CA ALA A 201 23.23 4.19 -2.79
C ALA A 201 21.72 4.38 -3.06
N SER A 202 20.90 4.41 -2.02
CA SER A 202 19.44 4.42 -2.10
C SER A 202 18.82 5.39 -1.09
N SER A 203 17.57 5.73 -1.36
CA SER A 203 16.73 6.54 -0.47
C SER A 203 15.27 6.24 -0.75
N GLY A 204 14.38 6.73 0.11
CA GLY A 204 12.98 6.38 0.00
C GLY A 204 12.08 7.07 1.00
N VAL A 205 10.84 6.61 1.00
CA VAL A 205 9.79 7.03 1.93
C VAL A 205 9.22 5.82 2.65
N ILE A 206 8.76 6.03 3.88
CA ILE A 206 8.11 5.02 4.72
C ILE A 206 6.80 5.60 5.21
N PHE A 207 5.72 4.84 5.06
CA PHE A 207 4.46 5.11 5.72
C PHE A 207 4.22 4.06 6.78
N THR A 208 3.84 4.47 7.99
CA THR A 208 3.53 3.54 9.08
C THR A 208 2.09 3.03 9.01
N LEU A 209 1.51 2.96 7.82
CA LEU A 209 0.24 2.30 7.54
C LEU A 209 0.18 1.97 6.05
N ASP A 210 -0.78 1.15 5.65
CA ASP A 210 -1.12 1.01 4.25
C ASP A 210 -1.84 2.28 3.74
N THR A 211 -1.19 3.01 2.83
CA THR A 211 -1.73 4.28 2.32
C THR A 211 -2.96 4.14 1.44
N GLU A 212 -3.34 2.92 1.01
CA GLU A 212 -4.52 2.72 0.18
C GLU A 212 -5.80 2.50 0.99
N THR A 213 -5.67 1.79 2.10
CA THR A 213 -6.80 1.33 2.91
C THR A 213 -6.82 1.95 4.29
N GLY A 214 -5.69 2.50 4.76
CA GLY A 214 -5.51 2.97 6.13
C GLY A 214 -5.20 1.85 7.13
N PHE A 215 -4.87 0.63 6.65
CA PHE A 215 -4.57 -0.50 7.54
C PHE A 215 -3.31 -0.23 8.36
N LYS A 216 -3.49 -0.05 9.68
CA LYS A 216 -2.45 0.48 10.59
C LYS A 216 -1.39 -0.54 11.00
N ASN A 217 -1.59 -1.83 10.77
CA ASN A 217 -0.69 -2.87 11.28
C ASN A 217 0.47 -3.19 10.34
N VAL A 218 0.68 -2.42 9.27
CA VAL A 218 1.78 -2.59 8.33
C VAL A 218 2.61 -1.31 8.18
N ILE A 219 3.85 -1.48 7.75
CA ILE A 219 4.74 -0.41 7.31
C ILE A 219 4.95 -0.60 5.81
N LEU A 220 4.65 0.43 5.03
CA LEU A 220 4.94 0.51 3.60
C LEU A 220 6.27 1.23 3.42
N ILE A 221 7.27 0.58 2.83
CA ILE A 221 8.56 1.18 2.48
C ILE A 221 8.70 1.21 0.98
N ASN A 222 8.89 2.40 0.43
CA ASN A 222 9.23 2.58 -0.97
C ASN A 222 10.67 3.03 -1.12
N SER A 223 11.41 2.40 -2.04
CA SER A 223 12.86 2.61 -2.18
C SER A 223 13.29 2.78 -3.64
N ILE A 224 14.23 3.70 -3.86
CA ILE A 224 14.84 3.99 -5.16
C ILE A 224 16.36 4.10 -5.04
N TRP A 225 17.04 4.01 -6.18
CA TRP A 225 18.46 4.38 -6.28
C TRP A 225 18.63 5.90 -6.32
N GLY A 226 19.71 6.41 -5.72
CA GLY A 226 20.03 7.84 -5.74
C GLY A 226 19.27 8.66 -4.69
N VAL A 227 19.23 9.98 -4.91
CA VAL A 227 18.57 10.96 -4.02
C VAL A 227 17.04 10.90 -4.13
N GLY A 228 16.35 11.03 -2.98
CA GLY A 228 14.92 10.71 -2.80
C GLY A 228 13.91 11.66 -3.46
N GLU A 229 14.38 12.74 -4.09
CA GLU A 229 13.47 13.74 -4.65
C GLU A 229 12.59 13.19 -5.80
N MET A 230 13.06 12.18 -6.53
CA MET A 230 12.26 11.53 -7.59
C MET A 230 11.06 10.76 -7.04
N ILE A 231 11.21 10.11 -5.89
CA ILE A 231 10.11 9.34 -5.28
C ILE A 231 9.10 10.27 -4.62
N VAL A 232 9.54 11.31 -3.92
CA VAL A 232 8.66 12.33 -3.31
C VAL A 232 7.83 13.04 -4.38
N LYS A 233 8.41 13.29 -5.57
CA LYS A 233 7.69 13.87 -6.73
C LYS A 233 6.92 12.86 -7.58
N GLY A 234 6.95 11.56 -7.25
CA GLY A 234 6.21 10.55 -7.99
C GLY A 234 6.70 10.24 -9.41
N LYS A 235 7.95 10.60 -9.73
CA LYS A 235 8.50 10.52 -11.11
C LYS A 235 9.05 9.14 -11.48
N ILE A 236 9.04 8.20 -10.55
CA ILE A 236 9.68 6.89 -10.70
C ILE A 236 8.86 5.82 -9.99
N THR A 237 8.82 4.61 -10.56
CA THR A 237 8.23 3.43 -9.90
C THR A 237 9.28 2.82 -8.97
N PRO A 238 9.09 2.90 -7.64
CA PRO A 238 10.05 2.42 -6.65
C PRO A 238 9.93 0.92 -6.42
N ASP A 239 10.91 0.34 -5.74
CA ASP A 239 10.68 -0.92 -5.01
C ASP A 239 9.65 -0.67 -3.90
N GLU A 240 8.80 -1.65 -3.64
CA GLU A 240 7.75 -1.57 -2.62
C GLU A 240 7.86 -2.76 -1.67
N PHE A 241 7.83 -2.48 -0.37
CA PHE A 241 7.93 -3.48 0.69
C PHE A 241 6.86 -3.26 1.75
N TYR A 242 6.17 -4.32 2.15
CA TYR A 242 5.29 -4.30 3.31
C TYR A 242 5.88 -5.10 4.46
N VAL A 243 5.93 -4.48 5.65
CA VAL A 243 6.39 -5.15 6.88
C VAL A 243 5.28 -5.16 7.91
N PHE A 244 4.95 -6.35 8.43
CA PHE A 244 3.87 -6.52 9.40
C PHE A 244 4.34 -6.19 10.82
N LYS A 245 3.78 -5.13 11.41
CA LYS A 245 4.25 -4.58 12.69
C LYS A 245 4.12 -5.56 13.87
N PRO A 246 2.99 -6.27 14.07
CA PRO A 246 2.82 -7.13 15.25
C PRO A 246 3.92 -8.18 15.38
N THR A 247 4.19 -8.93 14.31
CA THR A 247 5.24 -9.97 14.37
C THR A 247 6.65 -9.38 14.25
N LEU A 248 6.82 -8.19 13.67
CA LEU A 248 8.11 -7.46 13.71
C LEU A 248 8.48 -7.11 15.16
N LYS A 249 7.51 -6.67 15.98
CA LYS A 249 7.71 -6.39 17.41
C LYS A 249 8.06 -7.67 18.21
N GLU A 250 7.71 -8.84 17.70
CA GLU A 250 8.11 -10.16 18.21
C GLU A 250 9.43 -10.69 17.61
N ASN A 251 10.17 -9.85 16.85
CA ASN A 251 11.45 -10.17 16.19
C ASN A 251 11.40 -11.16 15.02
N TYR A 252 10.22 -11.40 14.43
CA TYR A 252 10.15 -12.14 13.17
C TYR A 252 10.67 -11.31 11.98
N LYS A 253 11.05 -11.99 10.90
CA LYS A 253 11.46 -11.37 9.64
C LYS A 253 10.22 -11.02 8.80
N SER A 254 9.40 -10.11 9.31
CA SER A 254 8.03 -9.88 8.86
C SER A 254 7.87 -9.08 7.56
N ILE A 255 8.76 -9.26 6.59
CA ILE A 255 8.61 -8.67 5.25
C ILE A 255 7.62 -9.53 4.46
N ILE A 256 6.36 -9.10 4.44
CA ILE A 256 5.25 -9.90 3.91
C ILE A 256 5.00 -9.69 2.41
N ILE A 257 5.53 -8.61 1.81
CA ILE A 257 5.43 -8.32 0.37
C ILE A 257 6.74 -7.67 -0.09
N LYS A 258 7.25 -8.09 -1.26
CA LYS A 258 8.41 -7.49 -1.94
C LYS A 258 8.17 -7.35 -3.44
N ASP A 259 7.96 -6.13 -3.90
CA ASP A 259 7.71 -5.84 -5.31
C ASP A 259 8.84 -4.98 -5.91
N LEU A 260 9.39 -5.49 -7.01
CA LEU A 260 10.54 -4.89 -7.67
C LEU A 260 10.09 -3.72 -8.55
N GLY A 261 10.57 -2.52 -8.24
CA GLY A 261 10.35 -1.33 -9.04
C GLY A 261 11.20 -1.31 -10.30
N ARG A 262 10.73 -0.62 -11.34
CA ARG A 262 11.51 -0.43 -12.57
C ARG A 262 12.79 0.38 -12.35
N LYS A 263 12.72 1.42 -11.50
CA LYS A 263 13.87 2.26 -11.08
C LYS A 263 14.80 2.66 -12.25
N THR A 264 14.24 3.10 -13.37
CA THR A 264 14.97 3.36 -14.63
C THR A 264 15.94 4.53 -14.57
N LYS A 265 15.71 5.48 -13.65
CA LYS A 265 16.45 6.74 -13.50
C LYS A 265 16.73 7.01 -12.02
N LYS A 266 17.79 7.78 -11.76
CA LYS A 266 18.16 8.25 -10.42
C LYS A 266 18.75 9.65 -10.45
N LEU A 267 18.67 10.36 -9.32
CA LEU A 267 19.38 11.63 -9.11
C LEU A 267 20.73 11.39 -8.42
N VAL A 268 21.77 12.04 -8.95
CA VAL A 268 23.12 12.05 -8.39
C VAL A 268 23.64 13.48 -8.28
N TYR A 269 24.73 13.69 -7.54
CA TYR A 269 25.30 15.02 -7.40
C TYR A 269 25.88 15.51 -8.73
N ASP A 270 25.64 16.77 -9.04
CA ASP A 270 26.32 17.45 -10.13
C ASP A 270 27.62 18.08 -9.61
N LYS A 271 28.69 17.99 -10.40
CA LYS A 271 29.97 18.65 -10.13
C LYS A 271 29.83 20.18 -10.14
N LYS A 272 28.82 20.71 -10.84
CA LYS A 272 28.50 22.14 -10.89
C LYS A 272 27.63 22.63 -9.72
N GLY A 273 27.30 21.75 -8.77
CA GLY A 273 26.35 22.01 -7.69
C GLY A 273 24.92 21.58 -8.05
N GLY A 274 24.13 21.18 -7.05
CA GLY A 274 22.79 20.64 -7.28
C GLY A 274 22.78 19.17 -7.73
N LEU A 275 21.68 18.73 -8.34
CA LEU A 275 21.46 17.34 -8.74
C LEU A 275 21.32 17.21 -10.25
N LYS A 276 21.76 16.06 -10.78
CA LYS A 276 21.56 15.67 -12.17
C LYS A 276 20.89 14.31 -12.27
N GLU A 277 20.04 14.16 -13.27
CA GLU A 277 19.38 12.90 -13.60
C GLU A 277 20.31 12.01 -14.44
N VAL A 278 20.40 10.73 -14.08
CA VAL A 278 21.14 9.70 -14.84
C VAL A 278 20.33 8.42 -14.94
N ASN A 279 20.55 7.65 -16.01
CA ASN A 279 19.94 6.34 -16.18
C ASN A 279 20.56 5.32 -15.20
N VAL A 280 19.73 4.43 -14.68
CA VAL A 280 20.17 3.27 -13.89
C VAL A 280 20.50 2.14 -14.86
N SER A 281 21.63 1.46 -14.67
CA SER A 281 22.01 0.34 -15.54
C SER A 281 20.96 -0.78 -15.50
N PRO A 282 20.70 -1.52 -16.61
CA PRO A 282 19.72 -2.61 -16.62
C PRO A 282 19.97 -3.65 -15.52
N LYS A 283 21.24 -3.99 -15.23
CA LYS A 283 21.63 -4.92 -14.16
C LYS A 283 21.24 -4.42 -12.75
N GLN A 284 21.25 -3.11 -12.51
CA GLN A 284 20.83 -2.52 -11.23
C GLN A 284 19.30 -2.37 -11.13
N GLN A 285 18.59 -2.18 -12.25
CA GLN A 285 17.13 -2.13 -12.25
C GLN A 285 16.52 -3.45 -11.78
N LEU A 286 17.18 -4.58 -12.10
CA LEU A 286 16.80 -5.94 -11.73
C LEU A 286 17.09 -6.32 -10.27
N LYS A 287 17.51 -5.37 -9.43
CA LYS A 287 17.82 -5.60 -8.01
C LYS A 287 16.98 -4.70 -7.13
N PHE A 288 16.62 -5.21 -5.96
CA PHE A 288 16.11 -4.38 -4.88
C PHE A 288 17.19 -3.41 -4.41
N SER A 289 16.76 -2.18 -4.14
CA SER A 289 17.60 -1.08 -3.67
C SER A 289 17.89 -1.13 -2.16
N LEU A 290 17.26 -2.06 -1.45
CA LEU A 290 17.49 -2.41 -0.06
C LEU A 290 17.68 -3.91 0.11
N THR A 291 18.43 -4.27 1.14
CA THR A 291 18.50 -5.65 1.66
C THR A 291 17.42 -5.88 2.73
N ASP A 292 17.11 -7.15 3.01
CA ASP A 292 16.09 -7.51 4.01
C ASP A 292 16.43 -6.97 5.41
N GLU A 293 17.70 -6.99 5.82
CA GLU A 293 18.12 -6.45 7.12
C GLU A 293 17.96 -4.92 7.20
N GLU A 294 18.16 -4.22 6.09
CA GLU A 294 17.93 -2.77 6.00
C GLU A 294 16.43 -2.44 6.05
N ILE A 295 15.59 -3.22 5.36
CA ILE A 295 14.13 -3.11 5.42
C ILE A 295 13.67 -3.27 6.87
N LEU A 296 14.06 -4.35 7.56
CA LEU A 296 13.69 -4.61 8.95
C LEU A 296 14.19 -3.51 9.90
N LYS A 297 15.41 -3.00 9.69
CA LYS A 297 15.96 -1.90 10.51
C LYS A 297 15.16 -0.61 10.33
N LEU A 298 14.86 -0.23 9.08
CA LEU A 298 14.01 0.92 8.78
C LEU A 298 12.61 0.75 9.38
N SER A 299 12.02 -0.44 9.30
CA SER A 299 10.72 -0.73 9.90
C SER A 299 10.73 -0.60 11.43
N ARG A 300 11.78 -1.07 12.11
CA ARG A 300 11.92 -0.87 13.56
C ARG A 300 12.03 0.60 13.93
N TRP A 301 12.80 1.39 13.16
CA TRP A 301 12.86 2.84 13.34
C TRP A 301 11.50 3.50 13.12
N ALA A 302 10.77 3.09 12.08
CA ALA A 302 9.44 3.60 11.80
C ALA A 302 8.43 3.31 12.93
N CYS A 303 8.47 2.11 13.53
CA CYS A 303 7.71 1.80 14.74
C CYS A 303 8.11 2.71 15.93
N LEU A 304 9.41 2.93 16.17
CA LEU A 304 9.86 3.79 17.25
C LEU A 304 9.41 5.25 17.08
N ILE A 305 9.38 5.74 15.84
CA ILE A 305 8.93 7.10 15.51
C ILE A 305 7.41 7.19 15.69
N GLU A 306 6.64 6.24 15.17
CA GLU A 306 5.18 6.21 15.36
C GLU A 306 4.80 6.06 16.83
N ASP A 307 5.45 5.16 17.58
CA ASP A 307 5.24 4.98 19.02
C ASP A 307 5.65 6.25 19.81
N HIS A 308 6.53 7.11 19.29
CA HIS A 308 6.87 8.40 19.92
C HIS A 308 5.80 9.47 19.69
N TYR A 309 5.33 9.60 18.45
CA TYR A 309 4.33 10.61 18.09
C TYR A 309 2.88 10.17 18.32
N GLN A 310 2.64 8.89 18.61
CA GLN A 310 1.31 8.29 18.86
C GLN A 310 0.33 8.46 17.68
N ILE A 311 0.86 8.67 16.48
CA ILE A 311 0.11 8.91 15.26
C ILE A 311 0.91 8.36 14.07
N SER A 312 0.23 7.82 13.07
CA SER A 312 0.90 7.28 11.88
C SER A 312 1.72 8.35 11.17
N GLN A 313 2.86 7.96 10.60
CA GLN A 313 3.90 8.84 10.09
C GLN A 313 4.17 8.60 8.61
N ASP A 314 4.56 9.68 7.93
CA ASP A 314 5.24 9.74 6.64
C ASP A 314 6.70 10.14 6.91
N ILE A 315 7.63 9.25 6.58
CA ILE A 315 9.04 9.31 6.98
C ILE A 315 9.92 9.23 5.73
N GLU A 316 10.82 10.19 5.55
CA GLU A 316 11.85 10.13 4.52
C GLU A 316 13.15 9.55 5.10
N TRP A 317 13.82 8.70 4.33
CA TRP A 317 15.08 8.07 4.74
C TRP A 317 16.11 8.05 3.60
N ALA A 318 17.39 7.94 3.97
CA ALA A 318 18.50 7.84 3.05
C ALA A 318 19.57 6.86 3.53
N LYS A 319 20.14 6.08 2.62
CA LYS A 319 21.33 5.25 2.86
C LYS A 319 22.57 5.98 2.36
N ASP A 320 23.58 6.10 3.20
CA ASP A 320 24.85 6.68 2.83
C ASP A 320 25.69 5.66 2.04
N GLY A 321 26.02 5.96 0.78
CA GLY A 321 26.79 5.04 -0.06
C GLY A 321 28.28 4.96 0.26
N LYS A 322 28.83 5.83 1.12
CA LYS A 322 30.22 5.74 1.58
C LYS A 322 30.34 4.85 2.82
N THR A 323 29.42 5.02 3.76
CA THR A 323 29.47 4.35 5.07
C THR A 323 28.53 3.15 5.19
N GLY A 324 27.56 3.01 4.29
CA GLY A 324 26.51 2.00 4.35
C GLY A 324 25.44 2.25 5.43
N LYS A 325 25.55 3.34 6.20
CA LYS A 325 24.61 3.66 7.29
C LYS A 325 23.29 4.22 6.76
N LEU A 326 22.21 3.89 7.44
CA LEU A 326 20.86 4.42 7.19
C LEU A 326 20.61 5.66 8.06
N PHE A 327 19.82 6.59 7.55
CA PHE A 327 19.42 7.81 8.24
C PHE A 327 17.96 8.13 7.98
N ILE A 328 17.26 8.63 8.99
CA ILE A 328 15.96 9.30 8.84
C ILE A 328 16.24 10.78 8.60
N VAL A 329 15.75 11.31 7.48
CA VAL A 329 15.99 12.72 7.10
C VAL A 329 14.82 13.63 7.46
N GLN A 330 13.60 13.09 7.49
CA GLN A 330 12.39 13.83 7.85
C GLN A 330 11.31 12.87 8.36
N SER A 331 10.45 13.35 9.27
CA SER A 331 9.21 12.66 9.68
C SER A 331 8.10 13.68 9.90
N ARG A 332 6.89 13.34 9.50
CA ARG A 332 5.68 14.12 9.76
C ARG A 332 4.46 13.20 9.92
N PRO A 333 3.37 13.66 10.56
CA PRO A 333 2.13 12.89 10.59
C PRO A 333 1.63 12.57 9.18
N GLU A 334 1.14 11.36 8.99
CA GLU A 334 0.34 10.97 7.82
C GLU A 334 -1.01 11.71 7.90
N THR A 335 -1.49 12.30 6.81
CA THR A 335 -2.60 13.28 6.85
C THR A 335 -3.94 12.72 6.39
N VAL A 336 -3.96 11.59 5.68
CA VAL A 336 -5.18 11.03 5.07
C VAL A 336 -6.02 10.26 6.10
N TYR A 337 -5.39 9.32 6.80
CA TYR A 337 -6.06 8.37 7.69
C TYR A 337 -5.81 8.68 9.16
N ALA A 338 -4.71 9.35 9.49
CA ALA A 338 -4.40 9.65 10.88
C ALA A 338 -5.49 10.43 11.65
N PRO A 339 -6.27 11.36 11.03
CA PRO A 339 -7.35 12.05 11.74
C PRO A 339 -8.66 11.25 11.88
N LYS A 340 -8.82 10.10 11.20
CA LYS A 340 -10.12 9.44 11.04
C LYS A 340 -10.11 8.06 11.71
N GLU A 341 -10.84 7.92 12.82
CA GLU A 341 -11.42 6.62 13.14
C GLU A 341 -12.46 6.28 12.07
N THR A 342 -12.31 5.14 11.40
CA THR A 342 -13.24 4.68 10.37
C THR A 342 -14.58 4.30 11.01
N LYS A 343 -15.45 5.30 11.25
CA LYS A 343 -16.80 5.11 11.81
C LYS A 343 -17.76 4.47 10.81
N PHE A 344 -17.46 4.59 9.51
CA PHE A 344 -18.33 4.16 8.42
C PHE A 344 -17.57 3.33 7.38
N TYR A 345 -18.22 2.29 6.85
CA TYR A 345 -17.80 1.57 5.65
C TYR A 345 -18.69 2.02 4.49
N GLU A 346 -18.08 2.53 3.42
CA GLU A 346 -18.77 2.93 2.19
C GLU A 346 -18.48 1.91 1.09
N GLU A 347 -19.53 1.37 0.52
CA GLU A 347 -19.50 0.44 -0.61
C GLU A 347 -20.03 1.14 -1.85
N TYR A 348 -19.23 1.14 -2.90
CA TYR A 348 -19.55 1.71 -4.19
C TYR A 348 -19.83 0.58 -5.17
N GLU A 349 -21.01 0.58 -5.78
CA GLU A 349 -21.44 -0.48 -6.70
C GLU A 349 -21.73 0.12 -8.08
N LEU A 350 -20.83 -0.13 -9.05
CA LEU A 350 -21.01 0.29 -10.44
C LEU A 350 -21.95 -0.67 -11.17
N LYS A 351 -23.08 -0.17 -11.68
CA LYS A 351 -24.07 -1.00 -12.39
C LYS A 351 -23.76 -1.03 -13.89
N THR A 352 -22.86 -1.92 -14.31
CA THR A 352 -22.52 -2.06 -15.74
C THR A 352 -22.02 -3.43 -16.16
N THR A 353 -22.30 -3.78 -17.41
CA THR A 353 -21.72 -4.92 -18.14
C THR A 353 -20.73 -4.47 -19.22
N LYS A 354 -20.53 -3.15 -19.40
CA LYS A 354 -19.60 -2.61 -20.39
C LYS A 354 -18.16 -2.99 -20.04
N LYS A 355 -17.31 -3.17 -21.06
CA LYS A 355 -15.86 -3.33 -20.86
C LYS A 355 -15.19 -1.96 -20.64
N PRO A 356 -14.16 -1.85 -19.80
CA PRO A 356 -13.41 -0.61 -19.65
C PRO A 356 -12.65 -0.29 -20.93
N ILE A 357 -12.55 1.00 -21.25
CA ILE A 357 -11.75 1.49 -22.40
C ILE A 357 -10.26 1.58 -22.08
N LEU A 358 -9.93 1.78 -20.81
CA LEU A 358 -8.58 1.91 -20.30
C LEU A 358 -8.54 1.36 -18.88
N THR A 359 -7.38 0.87 -18.48
CA THR A 359 -7.10 0.46 -17.10
C THR A 359 -5.80 1.11 -16.61
N GLY A 360 -5.66 1.19 -15.29
CA GLY A 360 -4.47 1.70 -14.63
C GLY A 360 -4.42 1.25 -13.18
N ILE A 361 -3.59 1.91 -12.38
CA ILE A 361 -3.49 1.64 -10.94
C ILE A 361 -4.56 2.48 -10.23
N ALA A 362 -5.50 1.82 -9.57
CA ALA A 362 -6.53 2.47 -8.75
C ALA A 362 -5.92 3.09 -7.49
N ILE A 363 -6.34 4.31 -7.18
CA ILE A 363 -6.03 5.02 -5.94
C ILE A 363 -7.35 5.30 -5.21
N GLY A 364 -7.47 4.75 -4.00
CA GLY A 364 -8.70 4.76 -3.23
C GLY A 364 -9.71 3.74 -3.76
N SER A 365 -10.95 3.83 -3.30
CA SER A 365 -11.99 2.83 -3.60
C SER A 365 -13.35 3.40 -3.97
N LYS A 366 -13.34 4.58 -4.58
CA LYS A 366 -14.55 5.31 -4.97
C LYS A 366 -14.76 5.25 -6.48
N ILE A 367 -15.95 5.66 -6.90
CA ILE A 367 -16.30 5.92 -8.29
C ILE A 367 -16.38 7.44 -8.48
N GLY A 368 -15.88 7.94 -9.61
CA GLY A 368 -15.94 9.35 -9.98
C GLY A 368 -16.39 9.51 -11.44
N GLN A 369 -17.10 10.59 -11.73
CA GLN A 369 -17.76 10.78 -13.03
C GLN A 369 -17.76 12.25 -13.45
N GLY A 370 -17.63 12.49 -14.75
CA GLY A 370 -17.70 13.84 -15.30
C GLY A 370 -17.16 13.92 -16.72
N LYS A 371 -17.15 15.13 -17.27
CA LYS A 371 -16.51 15.39 -18.56
C LYS A 371 -14.99 15.34 -18.39
N ALA A 372 -14.30 14.56 -19.20
CA ALA A 372 -12.86 14.51 -19.27
C ALA A 372 -12.32 15.86 -19.76
N ARG A 373 -11.34 16.41 -19.06
CA ARG A 373 -10.62 17.62 -19.44
C ARG A 373 -9.14 17.30 -19.54
N ILE A 374 -8.64 17.23 -20.76
CA ILE A 374 -7.23 16.94 -21.01
C ILE A 374 -6.44 18.23 -20.89
N ILE A 375 -5.56 18.28 -19.90
CA ILE A 375 -4.68 19.42 -19.67
C ILE A 375 -3.24 18.91 -19.76
N PRO A 376 -2.45 19.32 -20.77
CA PRO A 376 -1.09 18.81 -20.94
C PRO A 376 -0.09 19.47 -19.98
N ASN A 377 -0.38 20.67 -19.49
CA ASN A 377 0.49 21.43 -18.61
C ASN A 377 -0.27 22.46 -17.76
N VAL A 378 0.37 22.89 -16.67
CA VAL A 378 -0.16 23.81 -15.66
C VAL A 378 -0.64 25.14 -16.24
N SER A 379 -0.05 25.63 -17.34
CA SER A 379 -0.43 26.92 -17.95
C SER A 379 -1.86 26.94 -18.50
N LYS A 380 -2.47 25.77 -18.72
CA LYS A 380 -3.86 25.63 -19.20
C LYS A 380 -4.87 25.30 -18.10
N ILE A 381 -4.46 25.34 -16.83
CA ILE A 381 -5.32 25.05 -15.67
C ILE A 381 -6.60 25.90 -15.65
N GLY A 382 -6.54 27.16 -16.10
CA GLY A 382 -7.72 28.05 -16.15
C GLY A 382 -8.86 27.57 -17.05
N GLN A 383 -8.66 26.50 -17.82
CA GLN A 383 -9.69 25.88 -18.67
C GLN A 383 -10.48 24.78 -17.94
N PHE A 384 -10.06 24.38 -16.73
CA PHE A 384 -10.68 23.32 -15.95
C PHE A 384 -11.97 23.81 -15.27
N GLN A 385 -13.04 23.02 -15.34
CA GLN A 385 -14.31 23.34 -14.69
C GLN A 385 -14.59 22.41 -13.51
N LYS A 386 -15.34 22.91 -12.52
CA LYS A 386 -15.76 22.12 -11.36
C LYS A 386 -16.62 20.93 -11.79
N GLY A 387 -16.32 19.75 -11.26
CA GLY A 387 -16.99 18.48 -11.57
C GLY A 387 -16.43 17.74 -12.79
N GLU A 388 -15.38 18.26 -13.44
CA GLU A 388 -14.70 17.56 -14.54
C GLU A 388 -13.75 16.47 -14.04
N VAL A 389 -13.44 15.52 -14.91
CA VAL A 389 -12.39 14.52 -14.71
C VAL A 389 -11.09 15.04 -15.29
N LEU A 390 -10.09 15.28 -14.44
CA LEU A 390 -8.77 15.74 -14.90
C LEU A 390 -8.04 14.60 -15.60
N VAL A 391 -7.59 14.84 -16.83
CA VAL A 391 -6.73 13.91 -17.58
C VAL A 391 -5.42 14.60 -17.93
N THR A 392 -4.29 14.05 -17.48
CA THR A 392 -2.97 14.61 -17.79
C THR A 392 -1.88 13.53 -17.83
N ARG A 393 -0.68 13.88 -18.25
CA ARG A 393 0.45 12.93 -18.29
C ARG A 393 0.95 12.60 -16.90
N MET A 394 1.19 13.63 -16.10
CA MET A 394 1.65 13.55 -14.71
C MET A 394 1.26 14.86 -14.02
N THR A 395 1.01 14.82 -12.71
CA THR A 395 0.78 16.04 -11.93
C THR A 395 2.00 16.38 -11.10
N ASP A 396 2.12 17.65 -10.78
CA ASP A 396 3.09 18.24 -9.85
C ASP A 396 2.36 19.19 -8.89
N PRO A 397 3.04 19.76 -7.87
CA PRO A 397 2.37 20.61 -6.88
C PRO A 397 1.64 21.83 -7.43
N ASP A 398 1.91 22.27 -8.66
CA ASP A 398 1.24 23.44 -9.24
C ASP A 398 -0.20 23.11 -9.72
N TRP A 399 -0.57 21.82 -9.74
CA TRP A 399 -1.91 21.34 -10.07
C TRP A 399 -2.88 21.34 -8.87
N VAL A 400 -2.39 21.53 -7.65
CA VAL A 400 -3.18 21.35 -6.41
C VAL A 400 -4.42 22.24 -6.38
N SER A 401 -4.38 23.41 -7.02
CA SER A 401 -5.51 24.36 -7.09
C SER A 401 -6.75 23.81 -7.79
N ILE A 402 -6.63 22.82 -8.68
CA ILE A 402 -7.79 22.23 -9.37
C ILE A 402 -8.26 20.90 -8.80
N PHE A 403 -7.48 20.25 -7.93
CA PHE A 403 -7.86 18.95 -7.40
C PHE A 403 -9.20 19.02 -6.63
N PRO A 404 -9.44 20.00 -5.74
CA PRO A 404 -10.73 20.12 -5.06
C PRO A 404 -11.92 20.39 -5.99
N LEU A 405 -11.65 20.82 -7.23
CA LEU A 405 -12.67 21.06 -8.24
C LEU A 405 -12.99 19.80 -9.06
N ALA A 406 -12.07 18.84 -9.13
CA ALA A 406 -12.21 17.65 -9.95
C ALA A 406 -13.16 16.62 -9.31
N SER A 407 -13.91 15.89 -10.14
CA SER A 407 -14.67 14.71 -9.69
C SER A 407 -13.82 13.43 -9.68
N ALA A 408 -12.71 13.44 -10.42
CA ALA A 408 -11.79 12.33 -10.60
C ALA A 408 -10.49 12.77 -11.27
N ILE A 409 -9.43 11.98 -11.12
CA ILE A 409 -8.12 12.25 -11.73
C ILE A 409 -7.58 11.02 -12.48
N ILE A 410 -7.11 11.21 -13.71
CA ILE A 410 -6.49 10.19 -14.56
C ILE A 410 -5.10 10.66 -14.99
N THR A 411 -4.08 9.83 -14.78
CA THR A 411 -2.71 10.10 -15.26
C THR A 411 -2.09 8.97 -16.07
N ASP A 412 -1.27 9.33 -17.06
CA ASP A 412 -0.51 8.37 -17.87
C ASP A 412 0.64 7.73 -17.07
N GLU A 413 1.32 8.53 -16.25
CA GLU A 413 2.50 8.14 -15.46
C GLU A 413 2.22 8.22 -13.95
N GLY A 414 3.05 7.54 -13.16
CA GLY A 414 2.98 7.53 -11.70
C GLY A 414 2.65 6.15 -11.12
N GLY A 415 3.05 5.95 -9.86
CA GLY A 415 2.71 4.77 -9.05
C GLY A 415 1.87 5.14 -7.83
N ARG A 416 1.65 4.19 -6.92
CA ARG A 416 0.83 4.36 -5.72
C ARG A 416 1.25 5.51 -4.82
N THR A 417 2.48 6.00 -4.89
CA THR A 417 2.98 7.12 -4.08
C THR A 417 3.30 8.36 -4.91
N CYS A 418 2.75 8.48 -6.13
CA CYS A 418 2.98 9.69 -6.91
C CYS A 418 2.19 10.89 -6.37
N HIS A 419 2.55 12.10 -6.82
CA HIS A 419 1.88 13.33 -6.40
C HIS A 419 0.36 13.25 -6.57
N SER A 420 -0.13 12.82 -7.73
CA SER A 420 -1.57 12.61 -7.97
C SER A 420 -2.18 11.68 -6.93
N ALA A 421 -1.53 10.55 -6.64
CA ALA A 421 -2.04 9.54 -5.73
C ALA A 421 -2.13 10.07 -4.28
N ILE A 422 -1.10 10.79 -3.81
CA ILE A 422 -1.06 11.36 -2.46
C ILE A 422 -2.17 12.40 -2.29
N VAL A 423 -2.23 13.41 -3.17
CA VAL A 423 -3.20 14.50 -3.03
C VAL A 423 -4.63 14.03 -3.27
N SER A 424 -4.86 13.09 -4.22
CA SER A 424 -6.19 12.48 -4.40
C SER A 424 -6.65 11.73 -3.16
N ARG A 425 -5.76 11.03 -2.45
CA ARG A 425 -6.12 10.38 -1.17
C ARG A 425 -6.47 11.40 -0.10
N GLU A 426 -5.68 12.45 0.07
CA GLU A 426 -5.94 13.52 1.05
C GLU A 426 -7.32 14.16 0.84
N LEU A 427 -7.69 14.40 -0.41
CA LEU A 427 -8.97 14.98 -0.80
C LEU A 427 -10.11 13.96 -0.92
N GLY A 428 -9.80 12.66 -0.79
CA GLY A 428 -10.76 11.57 -0.94
C GLY A 428 -11.37 11.46 -2.34
N LEU A 429 -10.60 11.83 -3.37
CA LEU A 429 -10.97 11.79 -4.78
C LEU A 429 -10.58 10.44 -5.41
N PRO A 430 -11.42 9.85 -6.26
CA PRO A 430 -11.03 8.67 -7.04
C PRO A 430 -9.95 9.06 -8.06
N CYS A 431 -8.90 8.26 -8.14
CA CYS A 431 -7.79 8.52 -9.05
C CYS A 431 -7.25 7.23 -9.67
N ILE A 432 -6.89 7.31 -10.95
CA ILE A 432 -6.23 6.23 -11.68
C ILE A 432 -4.91 6.75 -12.24
N VAL A 433 -3.80 6.11 -11.86
CA VAL A 433 -2.44 6.49 -12.31
C VAL A 433 -1.82 5.40 -13.15
N GLY A 434 -0.81 5.74 -13.94
CA GLY A 434 -0.06 4.74 -14.72
C GLY A 434 -0.87 4.11 -15.86
N THR A 435 -1.86 4.82 -16.42
CA THR A 435 -2.66 4.33 -17.56
C THR A 435 -1.86 4.22 -18.87
N LYS A 436 -0.64 4.78 -18.90
CA LYS A 436 0.30 4.85 -20.02
C LYS A 436 -0.14 5.71 -21.21
N ASN A 437 -1.44 5.78 -21.53
CA ASN A 437 -1.92 6.45 -22.75
C ASN A 437 -3.32 7.10 -22.64
N ALA A 438 -3.85 7.37 -21.45
CA ALA A 438 -5.15 8.03 -21.29
C ALA A 438 -5.22 9.40 -21.98
N THR A 439 -4.15 10.18 -21.97
CA THR A 439 -4.11 11.50 -22.66
C THR A 439 -4.31 11.40 -24.17
N LYS A 440 -4.04 10.23 -24.77
CA LYS A 440 -4.24 9.96 -26.20
C LYS A 440 -5.56 9.27 -26.51
N ALA A 441 -6.03 8.44 -25.58
CA ALA A 441 -7.23 7.62 -25.78
C ALA A 441 -8.54 8.33 -25.42
N LEU A 442 -8.49 9.36 -24.56
CA LEU A 442 -9.64 10.20 -24.22
C LEU A 442 -9.69 11.49 -25.05
N LYS A 443 -10.84 12.14 -25.10
CA LYS A 443 -11.00 13.49 -25.69
C LYS A 443 -11.59 14.46 -24.67
N THR A 444 -11.14 15.71 -24.71
CA THR A 444 -11.73 16.78 -23.89
C THR A 444 -13.23 16.94 -24.19
N GLY A 445 -14.04 17.07 -23.15
CA GLY A 445 -15.50 17.15 -23.20
C GLY A 445 -16.22 15.80 -23.18
N GLN A 446 -15.49 14.69 -23.34
CA GLN A 446 -16.07 13.35 -23.34
C GLN A 446 -16.45 12.93 -21.93
N PHE A 447 -17.70 12.49 -21.72
CA PHE A 447 -18.12 12.02 -20.41
C PHE A 447 -17.48 10.66 -20.10
N VAL A 448 -16.91 10.52 -18.91
CA VAL A 448 -16.26 9.30 -18.45
C VAL A 448 -16.68 8.95 -17.03
N THR A 449 -16.70 7.65 -16.76
CA THR A 449 -16.84 7.10 -15.41
C THR A 449 -15.57 6.36 -15.06
N ILE A 450 -14.97 6.68 -13.92
CA ILE A 450 -13.85 5.93 -13.37
C ILE A 450 -14.27 5.14 -12.15
N ASP A 451 -13.70 3.95 -12.03
CA ASP A 451 -14.02 3.00 -10.98
C ASP A 451 -12.75 2.45 -10.37
N CYS A 452 -12.57 2.72 -9.07
CA CYS A 452 -11.45 2.26 -8.25
C CYS A 452 -11.85 1.15 -7.28
N THR A 453 -13.03 0.52 -7.46
CA THR A 453 -13.57 -0.43 -6.47
C THR A 453 -12.95 -1.83 -6.54
N ARG A 454 -12.30 -2.18 -7.66
CA ARG A 454 -11.79 -3.53 -7.97
C ARG A 454 -10.33 -3.77 -7.56
N GLY A 455 -9.99 -3.44 -6.31
CA GLY A 455 -8.64 -3.68 -5.77
C GLY A 455 -7.60 -2.73 -6.39
N ALA A 456 -6.49 -3.27 -6.90
CA ALA A 456 -5.38 -2.47 -7.45
C ALA A 456 -5.65 -1.95 -8.88
N GLU A 457 -6.62 -2.53 -9.60
CA GLU A 457 -6.93 -2.15 -10.98
C GLU A 457 -8.02 -1.07 -11.03
N GLY A 458 -7.66 0.09 -11.57
CA GLY A 458 -8.58 1.17 -11.89
C GLY A 458 -9.16 1.00 -13.28
N ARG A 459 -10.47 1.16 -13.42
CA ARG A 459 -11.21 0.98 -14.68
C ARG A 459 -11.81 2.29 -15.16
N ILE A 460 -11.65 2.60 -16.44
CA ILE A 460 -12.20 3.80 -17.06
C ILE A 460 -13.23 3.38 -18.11
N PHE A 461 -14.42 3.95 -18.05
CA PHE A 461 -15.52 3.70 -18.98
C PHE A 461 -15.97 4.98 -19.68
N LEU A 462 -16.51 4.82 -20.88
CA LEU A 462 -17.14 5.91 -21.61
C LEU A 462 -18.61 6.08 -21.21
N GLY A 463 -18.98 7.34 -21.00
CA GLY A 463 -20.32 7.76 -20.59
C GLY A 463 -20.52 7.79 -19.07
N GLU A 464 -21.69 8.26 -18.70
CA GLU A 464 -22.20 8.20 -17.33
C GLU A 464 -22.72 6.79 -17.06
N ILE A 465 -22.20 6.15 -16.02
CA ILE A 465 -22.64 4.81 -15.62
C ILE A 465 -23.25 4.88 -14.23
N PRO A 466 -24.52 4.52 -14.03
CA PRO A 466 -25.14 4.55 -12.71
C PRO A 466 -24.35 3.75 -11.67
N TYR A 467 -24.22 4.30 -10.47
CA TYR A 467 -23.64 3.62 -9.31
C TYR A 467 -24.40 3.95 -8.04
N GLU A 468 -24.33 3.07 -7.06
CA GLU A 468 -24.91 3.27 -5.73
C GLU A 468 -23.81 3.38 -4.68
N ILE A 469 -24.05 4.19 -3.64
CA ILE A 469 -23.19 4.30 -2.46
C ILE A 469 -23.98 3.81 -1.26
N LYS A 470 -23.55 2.70 -0.66
CA LYS A 470 -24.11 2.15 0.58
C LYS A 470 -23.18 2.49 1.73
N ARG A 471 -23.71 3.15 2.77
CA ARG A 471 -22.93 3.57 3.95
C ARG A 471 -23.39 2.83 5.19
N TYR A 472 -22.44 2.19 5.86
CA TYR A 472 -22.70 1.36 7.04
C TYR A 472 -21.94 1.88 8.26
N GLU A 473 -22.61 2.05 9.39
CA GLU A 473 -21.97 2.39 10.67
C GLU A 473 -21.42 1.14 11.34
N LEU A 474 -20.08 1.01 11.39
CA LEU A 474 -19.42 -0.20 11.90
C LEU A 474 -19.69 -0.45 13.40
N GLY A 475 -19.87 0.61 14.19
CA GLY A 475 -20.12 0.52 15.64
C GLY A 475 -21.52 0.04 16.03
N LYS A 476 -22.49 0.05 15.11
CA LYS A 476 -23.89 -0.34 15.37
C LYS A 476 -24.26 -1.72 14.82
N ILE A 477 -23.27 -2.50 14.37
CA ILE A 477 -23.52 -3.78 13.70
C ILE A 477 -23.91 -4.85 14.73
N PRO A 478 -25.06 -5.52 14.57
CA PRO A 478 -25.51 -6.56 15.49
C PRO A 478 -24.55 -7.77 15.54
N LYS A 479 -24.38 -8.34 16.74
CA LYS A 479 -23.60 -9.59 16.91
C LYS A 479 -24.48 -10.81 16.63
N LEU A 480 -24.00 -11.69 15.76
CA LEU A 480 -24.60 -13.00 15.50
C LEU A 480 -23.97 -14.08 16.38
N LYS A 481 -24.70 -15.19 16.62
CA LYS A 481 -24.18 -16.37 17.34
C LYS A 481 -23.12 -17.09 16.49
N THR A 482 -23.40 -17.26 15.21
CA THR A 482 -22.45 -17.81 14.23
C THR A 482 -21.41 -16.76 13.85
N LYS A 483 -20.15 -17.18 13.77
CA LYS A 483 -19.05 -16.31 13.33
C LYS A 483 -19.17 -16.09 11.82
N ILE A 484 -19.31 -14.84 11.41
CA ILE A 484 -19.18 -14.46 10.00
C ILE A 484 -17.68 -14.36 9.67
N MET A 485 -17.24 -15.15 8.71
CA MET A 485 -15.90 -15.18 8.14
C MET A 485 -15.98 -14.69 6.69
N ILE A 486 -14.83 -14.52 6.04
CA ILE A 486 -14.77 -14.12 4.64
C ILE A 486 -14.17 -15.22 3.74
N ASN A 487 -14.64 -15.27 2.50
CA ASN A 487 -14.00 -15.96 1.38
C ASN A 487 -13.15 -14.94 0.63
N ILE A 488 -11.86 -15.21 0.48
CA ILE A 488 -10.92 -14.32 -0.19
C ILE A 488 -9.95 -15.15 -1.04
N GLY A 489 -9.59 -14.63 -2.20
CA GLY A 489 -8.56 -15.23 -3.07
C GLY A 489 -7.47 -14.22 -3.38
N ALA A 490 -7.87 -13.05 -3.88
CA ALA A 490 -6.97 -11.95 -4.19
C ALA A 490 -6.37 -11.33 -2.90
N PRO A 491 -5.05 -11.36 -2.71
CA PRO A 491 -4.41 -10.74 -1.54
C PRO A 491 -4.58 -9.22 -1.48
N ASP A 492 -4.71 -8.55 -2.63
CA ASP A 492 -4.69 -7.10 -2.74
C ASP A 492 -5.92 -6.42 -2.10
N ILE A 493 -7.02 -7.16 -1.91
CA ILE A 493 -8.21 -6.66 -1.21
C ILE A 493 -8.20 -6.98 0.30
N ALA A 494 -7.20 -7.70 0.81
CA ALA A 494 -7.20 -8.22 2.18
C ALA A 494 -7.21 -7.09 3.23
N PHE A 495 -6.37 -6.07 3.09
CA PHE A 495 -6.32 -4.95 4.04
C PHE A 495 -7.63 -4.16 4.08
N LYS A 496 -8.25 -3.91 2.92
CA LYS A 496 -9.54 -3.22 2.84
C LYS A 496 -10.66 -4.05 3.49
N THR A 497 -10.71 -5.34 3.17
CA THR A 497 -11.75 -6.24 3.70
C THR A 497 -11.58 -6.52 5.19
N SER A 498 -10.38 -6.31 5.76
CA SER A 498 -10.13 -6.46 7.19
C SER A 498 -10.98 -5.54 8.08
N PHE A 499 -11.46 -4.41 7.53
CA PHE A 499 -12.33 -3.45 8.20
C PHE A 499 -13.79 -3.91 8.30
N LEU A 500 -14.18 -4.95 7.55
CA LEU A 500 -15.49 -5.56 7.69
C LEU A 500 -15.63 -6.23 9.07
N PRO A 501 -16.86 -6.32 9.63
CA PRO A 501 -17.14 -6.91 10.94
C PRO A 501 -17.05 -8.45 10.94
N VAL A 502 -15.98 -9.02 10.39
CA VAL A 502 -15.76 -10.45 10.26
C VAL A 502 -14.83 -10.99 11.34
N ARG A 503 -14.85 -12.31 11.56
CA ARG A 503 -14.06 -13.01 12.59
C ARG A 503 -12.85 -13.75 12.04
N GLY A 504 -12.47 -13.49 10.78
CA GLY A 504 -11.32 -14.05 10.11
C GLY A 504 -11.65 -14.45 8.67
N VAL A 505 -10.83 -15.33 8.11
CA VAL A 505 -10.99 -15.90 6.77
C VAL A 505 -11.27 -17.38 6.90
N GLY A 506 -12.43 -17.83 6.44
CA GLY A 506 -12.78 -19.26 6.48
C GLY A 506 -12.41 -20.00 5.19
N LEU A 507 -12.08 -19.25 4.12
CA LEU A 507 -11.49 -19.79 2.91
C LEU A 507 -10.60 -18.73 2.24
N ALA A 508 -9.29 -18.92 2.33
CA ALA A 508 -8.29 -18.27 1.50
C ALA A 508 -7.90 -19.22 0.34
N ARG A 509 -8.19 -18.80 -0.89
CA ARG A 509 -7.92 -19.56 -2.12
C ARG A 509 -6.56 -19.16 -2.70
N GLU A 510 -5.60 -20.06 -2.70
CA GLU A 510 -4.27 -19.75 -3.24
C GLU A 510 -4.20 -19.76 -4.77
N GLU A 511 -5.22 -20.30 -5.45
CA GLU A 511 -5.30 -20.36 -6.91
C GLU A 511 -5.20 -18.97 -7.54
N PHE A 512 -5.75 -17.94 -6.90
CA PHE A 512 -5.62 -16.55 -7.35
C PHE A 512 -4.17 -16.05 -7.26
N ILE A 513 -3.45 -16.42 -6.20
CA ILE A 513 -2.03 -16.08 -6.05
C ILE A 513 -1.22 -16.76 -7.16
N ILE A 514 -1.51 -18.04 -7.42
CA ILE A 514 -0.84 -18.80 -8.47
C ILE A 514 -1.16 -18.23 -9.85
N ALA A 515 -2.43 -17.97 -10.17
CA ALA A 515 -2.85 -17.50 -11.49
C ALA A 515 -2.45 -16.06 -11.80
N GLU A 516 -2.47 -15.16 -10.82
CA GLU A 516 -2.27 -13.73 -11.06
C GLU A 516 -0.84 -13.28 -10.74
N LYS A 517 -0.28 -13.73 -9.60
CA LYS A 517 1.06 -13.30 -9.15
C LYS A 517 2.16 -14.20 -9.71
N ILE A 518 1.98 -15.52 -9.71
CA ILE A 518 3.02 -16.49 -10.13
C ILE A 518 2.96 -16.78 -11.63
N ARG A 519 1.76 -17.02 -12.17
CA ARG A 519 1.41 -17.25 -13.60
C ARG A 519 2.06 -18.46 -14.28
N ILE A 520 2.92 -19.19 -13.58
CA ILE A 520 3.75 -20.29 -14.12
C ILE A 520 3.38 -21.58 -13.41
N HIS A 521 3.31 -22.67 -14.17
CA HIS A 521 3.07 -24.00 -13.62
C HIS A 521 4.22 -24.40 -12.64
N PRO A 522 3.93 -24.89 -11.42
CA PRO A 522 4.96 -25.18 -10.43
C PRO A 522 5.99 -26.19 -10.91
N LEU A 523 5.57 -27.23 -11.64
CA LEU A 523 6.51 -28.21 -12.21
C LEU A 523 7.38 -27.63 -13.34
N ALA A 524 6.93 -26.58 -14.04
CA ALA A 524 7.76 -25.90 -15.03
C ALA A 524 8.91 -25.13 -14.36
N LEU A 525 8.66 -24.56 -13.17
CA LEU A 525 9.70 -23.95 -12.34
C LEU A 525 10.64 -25.01 -11.76
N TYR A 526 10.09 -26.12 -11.28
CA TYR A 526 10.86 -27.22 -10.70
C TYR A 526 11.80 -27.88 -11.73
N HIS A 527 11.29 -28.14 -12.94
CA HIS A 527 12.03 -28.77 -14.03
C HIS A 527 12.59 -27.77 -15.04
N PHE A 528 12.80 -26.50 -14.64
CA PHE A 528 13.19 -25.42 -15.55
C PHE A 528 14.37 -25.77 -16.47
N GLY A 529 15.42 -26.41 -15.91
CA GLY A 529 16.59 -26.84 -16.68
C GLY A 529 16.27 -27.82 -17.82
N GLN A 530 15.26 -28.67 -17.63
CA GLN A 530 14.85 -29.76 -18.53
C GLN A 530 13.86 -29.30 -19.62
N LEU A 531 13.32 -28.08 -19.54
CA LEU A 531 12.37 -27.57 -20.53
C LEU A 531 13.05 -27.40 -21.90
N LYS A 532 12.47 -27.98 -22.95
CA LYS A 532 12.98 -27.89 -24.33
C LYS A 532 12.49 -26.64 -25.08
N ASN A 533 11.31 -26.12 -24.73
CA ASN A 533 10.71 -24.99 -25.42
C ASN A 533 11.40 -23.66 -25.03
N LYS A 534 12.12 -23.06 -25.99
CA LYS A 534 12.87 -21.80 -25.78
C LYS A 534 11.96 -20.61 -25.45
N LYS A 535 10.75 -20.54 -26.01
CA LYS A 535 9.79 -19.46 -25.75
C LYS A 535 9.31 -19.49 -24.30
N ILE A 536 8.90 -20.66 -23.82
CA ILE A 536 8.47 -20.87 -22.43
C ILE A 536 9.62 -20.56 -21.46
N LYS A 537 10.84 -21.01 -21.77
CA LYS A 537 12.03 -20.69 -20.97
C LYS A 537 12.24 -19.17 -20.83
N ALA A 538 12.17 -18.43 -21.95
CA ALA A 538 12.34 -16.98 -21.93
C ALA A 538 11.24 -16.26 -21.13
N GLU A 539 9.98 -16.69 -21.24
CA GLU A 539 8.87 -16.14 -20.45
C GLU A 539 9.04 -16.40 -18.95
N ILE A 540 9.47 -17.61 -18.56
CA ILE A 540 9.77 -17.93 -17.17
C ILE A 540 10.96 -17.10 -16.66
N GLU A 541 12.04 -16.97 -17.44
CA GLU A 541 13.18 -16.14 -17.06
C GLU A 541 12.79 -14.68 -16.83
N GLU A 542 11.90 -14.14 -17.64
CA GLU A 542 11.38 -12.78 -17.52
C GLU A 542 10.64 -12.55 -16.20
N LEU A 543 9.72 -13.45 -15.86
CA LEU A 543 8.89 -13.34 -14.66
C LEU A 543 9.67 -13.65 -13.37
N THR A 544 10.68 -14.51 -13.48
CA THR A 544 11.51 -14.95 -12.36
C THR A 544 12.86 -14.22 -12.28
N ARG A 545 12.93 -13.01 -12.86
CA ARG A 545 14.11 -12.15 -12.77
C ARG A 545 14.48 -11.90 -11.31
N GLY A 546 15.77 -12.04 -11.00
CA GLY A 546 16.28 -11.93 -9.63
C GLY A 546 16.35 -13.27 -8.87
N TYR A 547 15.71 -14.32 -9.36
CA TYR A 547 15.74 -15.66 -8.76
C TYR A 547 16.72 -16.57 -9.50
N ARG A 548 17.73 -17.06 -8.77
CA ARG A 548 18.67 -18.07 -9.28
C ARG A 548 17.99 -19.43 -9.35
N ASP A 549 17.36 -19.85 -8.25
CA ASP A 549 16.49 -21.02 -8.23
C ASP A 549 15.05 -20.60 -8.54
N LYS A 550 14.48 -21.15 -9.62
CA LYS A 550 13.12 -20.83 -10.06
C LYS A 550 12.06 -21.35 -9.10
N LYS A 551 12.38 -22.35 -8.28
CA LYS A 551 11.50 -22.87 -7.22
C LYS A 551 11.28 -21.85 -6.12
N GLU A 552 12.33 -21.09 -5.77
CA GLU A 552 12.23 -20.05 -4.74
C GLU A 552 11.19 -18.99 -5.14
N TYR A 553 11.12 -18.59 -6.42
CA TYR A 553 10.09 -17.67 -6.89
C TYR A 553 8.67 -18.12 -6.55
N PHE A 554 8.35 -19.40 -6.76
CA PHE A 554 7.05 -19.96 -6.41
C PHE A 554 6.79 -19.87 -4.91
N ILE A 555 7.74 -20.36 -4.11
CA ILE A 555 7.64 -20.42 -2.65
C ILE A 555 7.51 -19.02 -2.05
N GLU A 556 8.32 -18.06 -2.52
CA GLU A 556 8.31 -16.68 -2.02
C GLU A 556 7.01 -15.98 -2.38
N LYS A 557 6.59 -16.01 -3.64
CA LYS A 557 5.37 -15.31 -4.09
C LYS A 557 4.09 -15.90 -3.52
N LEU A 558 4.04 -17.22 -3.36
CA LEU A 558 2.94 -17.87 -2.66
C LEU A 558 2.91 -17.49 -1.17
N ALA A 559 4.07 -17.51 -0.50
CA ALA A 559 4.17 -17.12 0.91
C ALA A 559 3.79 -15.65 1.12
N GLU A 560 4.21 -14.73 0.26
CA GLU A 560 3.85 -13.31 0.31
C GLU A 560 2.33 -13.10 0.17
N GLY A 561 1.70 -13.75 -0.81
CA GLY A 561 0.24 -13.65 -1.00
C GLY A 561 -0.55 -14.21 0.19
N ILE A 562 -0.14 -15.36 0.72
CA ILE A 562 -0.72 -15.95 1.94
C ILE A 562 -0.49 -15.03 3.14
N ALA A 563 0.71 -14.46 3.27
CA ALA A 563 1.08 -13.61 4.38
C ALA A 563 0.31 -12.29 4.40
N GLN A 564 0.05 -11.68 3.24
CA GLN A 564 -0.78 -10.49 3.12
C GLN A 564 -2.20 -10.74 3.64
N ILE A 565 -2.80 -11.88 3.29
CA ILE A 565 -4.12 -12.29 3.82
C ILE A 565 -4.02 -12.57 5.33
N GLY A 566 -3.02 -13.35 5.75
CA GLY A 566 -2.78 -13.69 7.16
C GLY A 566 -2.63 -12.46 8.06
N ALA A 567 -1.84 -11.48 7.61
CA ALA A 567 -1.56 -10.23 8.31
C ALA A 567 -2.80 -9.33 8.41
N ALA A 568 -3.61 -9.24 7.34
CA ALA A 568 -4.82 -8.42 7.32
C ALA A 568 -5.82 -8.79 8.43
N PHE A 569 -5.93 -10.09 8.73
CA PHE A 569 -6.90 -10.59 9.71
C PHE A 569 -6.30 -10.90 11.08
N PHE A 570 -4.98 -10.87 11.24
CA PHE A 570 -4.29 -11.21 12.49
C PHE A 570 -4.84 -10.46 13.73
N PRO A 571 -5.01 -11.13 14.89
CA PRO A 571 -4.73 -12.54 15.16
C PRO A 571 -5.90 -13.49 14.83
N ARG A 572 -6.91 -13.03 14.08
CA ARG A 572 -8.06 -13.86 13.69
C ARG A 572 -7.64 -14.98 12.74
N GLU A 573 -8.33 -16.11 12.83
CA GLU A 573 -8.05 -17.34 12.09
C GLU A 573 -8.14 -17.11 10.57
N VAL A 574 -7.17 -17.65 9.82
CA VAL A 574 -7.14 -17.62 8.35
C VAL A 574 -6.94 -19.03 7.82
N VAL A 575 -7.99 -19.62 7.26
CA VAL A 575 -7.94 -20.99 6.71
C VAL A 575 -7.51 -20.93 5.25
N VAL A 576 -6.27 -21.31 4.95
CA VAL A 576 -5.71 -21.37 3.60
C VAL A 576 -5.96 -22.75 3.02
N ARG A 577 -6.67 -22.80 1.89
CA ARG A 577 -6.85 -24.02 1.12
C ARG A 577 -5.65 -24.19 0.18
N PHE A 578 -5.05 -25.37 0.19
CA PHE A 578 -4.08 -25.74 -0.83
C PHE A 578 -4.72 -25.76 -2.22
N SER A 579 -3.89 -25.75 -3.26
CA SER A 579 -4.36 -25.62 -4.64
C SER A 579 -5.34 -26.71 -5.03
N ASP A 580 -6.52 -26.31 -5.48
CA ASP A 580 -7.58 -27.19 -5.98
C ASP A 580 -7.85 -26.96 -7.47
N PHE A 581 -6.82 -26.54 -8.21
CA PHE A 581 -6.90 -26.43 -9.66
C PHE A 581 -7.18 -27.80 -10.30
N LYS A 582 -8.02 -27.77 -11.32
CA LYS A 582 -8.21 -28.87 -12.26
C LYS A 582 -7.04 -28.92 -13.25
N THR A 583 -6.88 -30.06 -13.93
CA THR A 583 -5.86 -30.26 -14.96
C THR A 583 -5.88 -29.19 -16.06
N ASN A 584 -7.07 -28.83 -16.55
CA ASN A 584 -7.25 -27.81 -17.58
C ASN A 584 -6.88 -26.39 -17.10
N GLU A 585 -7.06 -26.07 -15.82
CA GLU A 585 -6.68 -24.78 -15.26
C GLU A 585 -5.17 -24.68 -15.06
N TYR A 586 -4.53 -25.75 -14.57
CA TYR A 586 -3.07 -25.83 -14.52
C TYR A 586 -2.44 -25.78 -15.92
N ALA A 587 -3.07 -26.42 -16.91
CA ALA A 587 -2.60 -26.41 -18.30
C ALA A 587 -2.54 -24.99 -18.90
N ALA A 588 -3.42 -24.10 -18.45
CA ALA A 588 -3.48 -22.71 -18.91
C ALA A 588 -2.35 -21.82 -18.34
N LEU A 589 -1.61 -22.27 -17.33
CA LEU A 589 -0.43 -21.57 -16.83
C LEU A 589 0.75 -21.70 -17.80
N ILE A 590 1.71 -20.78 -17.70
CA ILE A 590 2.93 -20.84 -18.51
C ILE A 590 3.66 -22.17 -18.22
N GLY A 591 3.84 -22.98 -19.27
CA GLY A 591 4.46 -24.30 -19.18
C GLY A 591 3.56 -25.43 -18.68
N GLY A 592 2.27 -25.18 -18.45
CA GLY A 592 1.32 -26.15 -17.89
C GLY A 592 1.00 -27.32 -18.82
N GLU A 593 0.77 -27.08 -20.11
CA GLU A 593 0.42 -28.11 -21.10
C GLU A 593 1.40 -29.29 -21.17
N ILE A 594 2.64 -29.11 -20.72
CA ILE A 594 3.69 -30.14 -20.69
C ILE A 594 3.40 -31.21 -19.63
N PHE A 595 2.79 -30.80 -18.52
CA PHE A 595 2.64 -31.64 -17.32
C PHE A 595 1.21 -32.13 -17.12
N GLU A 596 0.24 -31.49 -17.76
CA GLU A 596 -1.19 -31.71 -17.48
C GLU A 596 -1.83 -32.64 -18.52
N PRO A 597 -2.35 -33.81 -18.10
CA PRO A 597 -3.09 -34.69 -19.01
C PRO A 597 -4.45 -34.09 -19.37
N LYS A 598 -4.97 -34.44 -20.55
CA LYS A 598 -6.35 -34.14 -20.92
C LYS A 598 -7.30 -35.11 -20.22
N GLU A 599 -8.28 -34.59 -19.50
CA GLU A 599 -9.29 -35.38 -18.82
C GLU A 599 -10.66 -35.14 -19.43
N ALA A 600 -11.48 -36.21 -19.53
CA ALA A 600 -12.85 -36.11 -20.00
C ALA A 600 -13.74 -35.32 -19.02
N ASN A 601 -13.49 -35.45 -17.71
CA ASN A 601 -14.26 -34.79 -16.65
C ASN A 601 -13.32 -34.14 -15.62
N PRO A 602 -12.73 -32.96 -15.92
CA PRO A 602 -11.75 -32.32 -15.03
C PRO A 602 -12.28 -32.02 -13.61
N MET A 603 -13.61 -31.88 -13.46
CA MET A 603 -14.26 -31.70 -12.14
C MET A 603 -14.02 -32.87 -11.19
N LEU A 604 -13.94 -34.10 -11.71
CA LEU A 604 -13.79 -35.35 -10.94
C LEU A 604 -12.38 -35.92 -10.99
N GLY A 605 -11.51 -35.31 -11.80
CA GLY A 605 -10.21 -35.80 -12.20
C GLY A 605 -9.08 -35.60 -11.20
N TRP A 606 -7.87 -35.48 -11.70
CA TRP A 606 -6.63 -35.38 -10.95
C TRP A 606 -6.46 -33.99 -10.30
N ARG A 607 -7.07 -33.81 -9.12
CA ARG A 607 -7.08 -32.57 -8.33
C ARG A 607 -7.20 -32.84 -6.82
N GLY A 608 -6.94 -31.82 -6.01
CA GLY A 608 -6.97 -31.87 -4.55
C GLY A 608 -6.07 -32.96 -3.97
N ALA A 609 -6.51 -33.63 -2.90
CA ALA A 609 -5.68 -34.60 -2.17
C ALA A 609 -4.99 -35.65 -3.05
N SER A 610 -5.70 -36.20 -4.06
CA SER A 610 -5.15 -37.25 -4.92
C SER A 610 -3.99 -36.79 -5.80
N ARG A 611 -3.93 -35.49 -6.09
CA ARG A 611 -2.82 -34.88 -6.82
C ARG A 611 -1.60 -34.68 -5.91
N TYR A 612 -1.80 -34.33 -4.64
CA TYR A 612 -0.69 -33.96 -3.75
C TYR A 612 0.30 -35.09 -3.45
N TYR A 613 -0.20 -36.31 -3.26
CA TYR A 613 0.66 -37.46 -2.96
C TYR A 613 1.13 -38.22 -4.21
N ASP A 614 0.65 -37.87 -5.40
CA ASP A 614 1.10 -38.47 -6.65
C ASP A 614 2.56 -38.06 -6.93
N GLU A 615 3.44 -39.03 -7.23
CA GLU A 615 4.87 -38.76 -7.41
C GLU A 615 5.16 -37.74 -8.54
N LYS A 616 4.26 -37.59 -9.52
CA LYS A 616 4.42 -36.58 -10.59
C LYS A 616 4.21 -35.16 -10.11
N PHE A 617 3.35 -34.93 -9.11
CA PHE A 617 2.99 -33.58 -8.65
C PHE A 617 3.49 -33.26 -7.24
N LYS A 618 3.85 -34.28 -6.45
CA LYS A 618 4.44 -34.15 -5.12
C LYS A 618 5.50 -33.04 -5.00
N PRO A 619 6.45 -32.84 -5.94
CA PRO A 619 7.37 -31.71 -5.86
C PRO A 619 6.71 -30.32 -5.84
N ALA A 620 5.57 -30.14 -6.52
CA ALA A 620 4.80 -28.91 -6.49
C ALA A 620 4.11 -28.70 -5.12
N PHE A 621 3.48 -29.75 -4.57
CA PHE A 621 2.85 -29.68 -3.26
C PHE A 621 3.87 -29.43 -2.12
N GLU A 622 5.09 -29.97 -2.24
CA GLU A 622 6.18 -29.64 -1.32
C GLU A 622 6.53 -28.15 -1.32
N MET A 623 6.45 -27.48 -2.48
CA MET A 623 6.66 -26.03 -2.57
C MET A 623 5.52 -25.24 -1.92
N GLU A 624 4.26 -25.68 -2.07
CA GLU A 624 3.12 -25.09 -1.35
C GLU A 624 3.27 -25.24 0.17
N CYS A 625 3.66 -26.43 0.65
CA CYS A 625 3.94 -26.66 2.06
C CYS A 625 5.05 -25.72 2.59
N LYS A 626 6.13 -25.54 1.80
CA LYS A 626 7.22 -24.61 2.14
C LYS A 626 6.74 -23.17 2.21
N ALA A 627 5.80 -22.76 1.36
CA ALA A 627 5.23 -21.42 1.38
C ALA A 627 4.41 -21.16 2.66
N ILE A 628 3.50 -22.08 3.04
CA ILE A 628 2.75 -21.98 4.31
C ILE A 628 3.72 -21.99 5.51
N LYS A 629 4.72 -22.86 5.50
CA LYS A 629 5.74 -22.92 6.55
C LYS A 629 6.48 -21.59 6.68
N LYS A 630 6.91 -20.99 5.56
CA LYS A 630 7.56 -19.67 5.53
C LYS A 630 6.64 -18.60 6.12
N ALA A 631 5.37 -18.55 5.72
CA ALA A 631 4.42 -17.58 6.24
C ALA A 631 4.23 -17.69 7.77
N ARG A 632 4.20 -18.91 8.30
CA ARG A 632 4.04 -19.16 9.75
C ARG A 632 5.32 -18.95 10.55
N GLU A 633 6.44 -19.50 10.11
CA GLU A 633 7.68 -19.56 10.89
C GLU A 633 8.60 -18.35 10.65
N VAL A 634 8.66 -17.81 9.43
CA VAL A 634 9.54 -16.67 9.10
C VAL A 634 8.83 -15.34 9.35
N PHE A 635 7.57 -15.23 8.91
CA PHE A 635 6.78 -14.00 9.08
C PHE A 635 5.98 -13.96 10.39
N GLY A 636 5.91 -15.07 11.12
CA GLY A 636 5.26 -15.17 12.43
C GLY A 636 3.73 -15.29 12.40
N LEU A 637 3.12 -15.55 11.25
CA LEU A 637 1.66 -15.55 11.08
C LEU A 637 1.01 -16.87 11.53
N LYS A 638 1.04 -17.11 12.85
CA LYS A 638 0.53 -18.34 13.48
C LYS A 638 -0.99 -18.53 13.39
N ASN A 639 -1.73 -17.52 12.94
CA ASN A 639 -3.17 -17.58 12.68
C ASN A 639 -3.55 -18.32 11.38
N ILE A 640 -2.56 -18.69 10.54
CA ILE A 640 -2.78 -19.41 9.27
C ILE A 640 -3.01 -20.90 9.52
N TRP A 641 -4.18 -21.42 9.18
CA TRP A 641 -4.45 -22.87 9.14
C TRP A 641 -4.37 -23.38 7.71
N ALA A 642 -4.21 -24.70 7.55
CA ALA A 642 -4.22 -25.35 6.25
C ALA A 642 -5.54 -26.11 6.04
N MET A 643 -6.01 -26.17 4.79
CA MET A 643 -7.18 -26.93 4.40
C MET A 643 -6.90 -27.81 3.19
N ILE A 644 -7.27 -29.08 3.28
CA ILE A 644 -7.12 -30.08 2.22
C ILE A 644 -8.43 -30.17 1.41
N PRO A 645 -8.44 -29.76 0.13
CA PRO A 645 -9.58 -29.95 -0.76
C PRO A 645 -9.63 -31.35 -1.37
N PHE A 646 -10.81 -31.71 -1.85
CA PHE A 646 -11.11 -32.87 -2.68
C PHE A 646 -10.53 -34.20 -2.17
N CYS A 647 -10.56 -34.38 -0.85
CA CYS A 647 -10.05 -35.57 -0.16
C CYS A 647 -11.10 -36.68 -0.20
N ARG A 648 -10.92 -37.69 -1.05
CA ARG A 648 -11.97 -38.69 -1.35
C ARG A 648 -12.10 -39.72 -0.23
N THR A 649 -10.98 -40.13 0.36
CA THR A 649 -10.92 -41.15 1.40
C THR A 649 -10.09 -40.71 2.60
N VAL A 650 -10.23 -41.42 3.72
CA VAL A 650 -9.47 -41.16 4.95
C VAL A 650 -7.99 -41.48 4.74
N GLU A 651 -7.70 -42.52 3.94
CA GLU A 651 -6.35 -42.96 3.57
C GLU A 651 -5.63 -41.91 2.71
N GLU A 652 -6.34 -41.28 1.76
CA GLU A 652 -5.81 -40.12 1.03
C GLU A 652 -5.42 -39.00 2.00
N GLY A 653 -6.31 -38.69 2.95
CA GLY A 653 -6.05 -37.69 3.98
C GLY A 653 -4.81 -38.00 4.81
N GLY A 654 -4.63 -39.26 5.21
CA GLY A 654 -3.43 -39.73 5.91
C GLY A 654 -2.15 -39.51 5.11
N LYS A 655 -2.14 -39.88 3.83
CA LYS A 655 -0.98 -39.67 2.93
C LYS A 655 -0.60 -38.20 2.81
N VAL A 656 -1.59 -37.31 2.67
CA VAL A 656 -1.35 -35.86 2.59
C VAL A 656 -0.79 -35.32 3.90
N LEU A 657 -1.36 -35.74 5.05
CA LEU A 657 -0.88 -35.32 6.37
C LEU A 657 0.57 -35.78 6.62
N ASP A 658 0.93 -37.01 6.23
CA ASP A 658 2.31 -37.51 6.33
C ASP A 658 3.27 -36.69 5.46
N LEU A 659 2.85 -36.33 4.24
CA LEU A 659 3.64 -35.49 3.35
C LEU A 659 3.80 -34.06 3.90
N MET A 660 2.76 -33.49 4.50
CA MET A 660 2.84 -32.21 5.22
C MET A 660 3.86 -32.28 6.37
N VAL A 661 3.82 -33.35 7.18
CA VAL A 661 4.77 -33.57 8.28
C VAL A 661 6.20 -33.66 7.77
N LYS A 662 6.45 -34.41 6.68
CA LYS A 662 7.78 -34.48 6.03
C LYS A 662 8.28 -33.12 5.57
N ASN A 663 7.38 -32.20 5.21
CA ASN A 663 7.70 -30.83 4.83
C ASN A 663 7.67 -29.83 6.00
N GLY A 664 7.54 -30.31 7.24
CA GLY A 664 7.61 -29.50 8.46
C GLY A 664 6.30 -28.90 8.94
N LEU A 665 5.16 -29.23 8.31
CA LEU A 665 3.82 -28.81 8.72
C LEU A 665 3.15 -29.92 9.54
N LYS A 666 3.41 -29.95 10.85
CA LYS A 666 2.80 -30.90 11.78
C LYS A 666 1.61 -30.29 12.51
N ARG A 667 0.46 -30.95 12.43
CA ARG A 667 -0.75 -30.60 13.20
C ARG A 667 -0.44 -30.44 14.70
N GLY A 668 -0.97 -29.40 15.31
CA GLY A 668 -0.75 -29.05 16.72
C GLY A 668 0.57 -28.32 17.00
N LYS A 669 1.60 -28.47 16.17
CA LYS A 669 2.86 -27.74 16.32
C LYS A 669 2.64 -26.25 16.02
N ASP A 670 3.09 -25.38 16.93
CA ASP A 670 2.91 -23.92 16.84
C ASP A 670 1.45 -23.47 16.62
N GLY A 671 0.48 -24.30 17.04
CA GLY A 671 -0.95 -24.03 16.85
C GLY A 671 -1.46 -24.24 15.43
N LEU A 672 -0.72 -24.93 14.54
CA LEU A 672 -1.20 -25.29 13.21
C LEU A 672 -2.39 -26.24 13.32
N LYS A 673 -3.52 -25.86 12.73
CA LYS A 673 -4.64 -26.76 12.49
C LYS A 673 -4.71 -27.15 11.02
N VAL A 674 -5.15 -28.38 10.77
CA VAL A 674 -5.40 -28.89 9.42
C VAL A 674 -6.86 -29.31 9.31
N ILE A 675 -7.57 -28.66 8.40
CA ILE A 675 -9.01 -28.85 8.13
C ILE A 675 -9.15 -29.64 6.83
N VAL A 676 -10.20 -30.45 6.71
CA VAL A 676 -10.57 -31.05 5.42
C VAL A 676 -11.79 -30.33 4.85
N MET A 677 -11.79 -30.08 3.56
CA MET A 677 -12.99 -29.58 2.88
C MET A 677 -13.98 -30.74 2.72
N CYS A 678 -15.16 -30.61 3.32
CA CYS A 678 -16.22 -31.61 3.25
C CYS A 678 -17.10 -31.28 2.05
N GLU A 679 -16.72 -31.82 0.89
CA GLU A 679 -17.31 -31.46 -0.40
C GLU A 679 -17.65 -32.68 -1.27
N ILE A 680 -17.36 -33.88 -0.79
CA ILE A 680 -17.65 -35.16 -1.44
C ILE A 680 -18.63 -35.95 -0.54
N PRO A 681 -19.62 -36.68 -1.10
CA PRO A 681 -20.53 -37.50 -0.30
C PRO A 681 -19.84 -38.47 0.66
N SER A 682 -18.68 -39.02 0.28
CA SER A 682 -17.87 -39.87 1.17
C SER A 682 -17.40 -39.14 2.43
N ASN A 683 -17.09 -37.83 2.36
CA ASN A 683 -16.75 -37.02 3.52
C ASN A 683 -17.92 -36.92 4.51
N VAL A 684 -19.15 -36.84 3.99
CA VAL A 684 -20.36 -36.75 4.80
C VAL A 684 -20.71 -38.09 5.43
N ILE A 685 -20.60 -39.17 4.65
CA ILE A 685 -20.91 -40.53 5.10
C ILE A 685 -19.94 -40.97 6.20
N LEU A 686 -18.65 -40.67 6.03
CA LEU A 686 -17.56 -41.06 6.93
C LEU A 686 -17.02 -39.88 7.75
N ALA A 687 -17.87 -38.89 8.05
CA ALA A 687 -17.45 -37.65 8.70
C ALA A 687 -16.72 -37.90 10.02
N ASP A 688 -17.18 -38.88 10.80
CA ASP A 688 -16.59 -39.27 12.06
C ASP A 688 -15.13 -39.77 11.92
N LYS A 689 -14.82 -40.51 10.85
CA LYS A 689 -13.49 -41.03 10.53
C LYS A 689 -12.53 -39.94 10.05
N PHE A 690 -13.00 -39.06 9.16
CA PHE A 690 -12.22 -37.90 8.75
C PHE A 690 -11.88 -36.99 9.96
N LEU A 691 -12.81 -36.82 10.91
CA LEU A 691 -12.60 -36.00 12.11
C LEU A 691 -11.59 -36.60 13.12
N GLU A 692 -11.19 -37.87 12.98
CA GLU A 692 -10.11 -38.48 13.76
C GLU A 692 -8.74 -37.93 13.33
N ILE A 693 -8.54 -37.76 12.02
CA ILE A 693 -7.25 -37.32 11.45
C ILE A 693 -7.17 -35.80 11.17
N PHE A 694 -8.31 -35.09 11.12
CA PHE A 694 -8.36 -33.63 10.93
C PHE A 694 -8.83 -32.86 12.19
N ASP A 695 -8.59 -31.55 12.24
CA ASP A 695 -9.05 -30.66 13.34
C ASP A 695 -10.49 -30.17 13.17
N GLY A 696 -11.09 -30.45 12.01
CA GLY A 696 -12.44 -30.11 11.68
C GLY A 696 -12.71 -30.20 10.20
N MET A 697 -13.88 -29.70 9.80
CA MET A 697 -14.33 -29.69 8.42
C MET A 697 -14.78 -28.29 7.98
N SER A 698 -14.56 -27.96 6.70
CA SER A 698 -15.23 -26.84 6.05
C SER A 698 -16.08 -27.36 4.91
N ILE A 699 -17.39 -27.19 4.99
CA ILE A 699 -18.33 -27.67 3.98
C ILE A 699 -18.14 -26.85 2.70
N GLY A 700 -17.83 -27.53 1.59
CA GLY A 700 -17.81 -26.93 0.26
C GLY A 700 -19.15 -27.17 -0.43
N SER A 701 -20.10 -26.24 -0.28
CA SER A 701 -21.48 -26.47 -0.73
C SER A 701 -21.60 -26.68 -2.24
N ASN A 702 -20.74 -26.03 -3.02
CA ASN A 702 -20.81 -26.06 -4.48
C ASN A 702 -20.50 -27.45 -5.02
N ASP A 703 -19.34 -28.01 -4.67
CA ASP A 703 -18.92 -29.35 -5.12
C ASP A 703 -19.74 -30.45 -4.43
N LEU A 704 -20.18 -30.25 -3.18
CA LEU A 704 -21.09 -31.19 -2.53
C LEU A 704 -22.44 -31.28 -3.26
N THR A 705 -23.01 -30.15 -3.65
CA THR A 705 -24.26 -30.11 -4.44
C THR A 705 -24.07 -30.81 -5.78
N GLN A 706 -22.96 -30.52 -6.45
CA GLN A 706 -22.63 -31.14 -7.73
C GLN A 706 -22.61 -32.67 -7.63
N LEU A 707 -21.97 -33.22 -6.60
CA LEU A 707 -21.80 -34.66 -6.44
C LEU A 707 -23.02 -35.36 -5.85
N VAL A 708 -23.76 -34.71 -4.96
CA VAL A 708 -25.00 -35.27 -4.38
C VAL A 708 -26.10 -35.36 -5.45
N LEU A 709 -26.16 -34.39 -6.36
CA LEU A 709 -27.19 -34.34 -7.40
C LEU A 709 -26.73 -34.94 -8.75
N GLY A 710 -25.46 -35.31 -8.90
CA GLY A 710 -24.92 -35.89 -10.12
C GLY A 710 -24.90 -34.90 -11.29
N LEU A 711 -24.44 -33.67 -11.05
CA LEU A 711 -24.49 -32.57 -12.01
C LEU A 711 -23.08 -32.18 -12.48
N ASP A 712 -22.99 -31.52 -13.64
CA ASP A 712 -21.85 -30.66 -13.97
C ASP A 712 -22.37 -29.22 -14.06
N ARG A 713 -21.86 -28.35 -13.20
CA ARG A 713 -22.29 -26.95 -13.15
C ARG A 713 -21.87 -26.16 -14.39
N ASP A 714 -20.83 -26.59 -15.09
CA ASP A 714 -20.38 -25.95 -16.33
C ASP A 714 -21.26 -26.39 -17.53
N SER A 715 -22.12 -27.41 -17.34
CA SER A 715 -23.10 -27.84 -18.33
C SER A 715 -24.35 -26.98 -18.32
N ALA A 716 -24.55 -26.19 -19.37
CA ALA A 716 -25.72 -25.33 -19.54
C ALA A 716 -27.07 -26.08 -19.54
N GLN A 717 -27.06 -27.38 -19.85
CA GLN A 717 -28.29 -28.19 -19.96
C GLN A 717 -28.83 -28.62 -18.59
N VAL A 718 -27.96 -28.94 -17.63
CA VAL A 718 -28.34 -29.51 -16.33
C VAL A 718 -28.06 -28.60 -15.14
N SER A 719 -27.25 -27.55 -15.31
CA SER A 719 -26.91 -26.58 -14.26
C SER A 719 -28.13 -25.92 -13.59
N LYS A 720 -29.27 -25.83 -14.28
CA LYS A 720 -30.55 -25.32 -13.73
C LYS A 720 -31.11 -26.16 -12.57
N VAL A 721 -30.69 -27.42 -12.45
CA VAL A 721 -31.07 -28.33 -11.36
C VAL A 721 -30.18 -28.14 -10.12
N GLY A 722 -29.01 -27.52 -10.28
CA GLY A 722 -28.07 -27.26 -9.20
C GLY A 722 -28.61 -26.20 -8.24
N ASP A 723 -28.99 -26.61 -7.04
CA ASP A 723 -29.42 -25.72 -5.96
C ASP A 723 -28.93 -26.26 -4.62
N GLU A 724 -28.08 -25.50 -3.93
CA GLU A 724 -27.55 -25.87 -2.62
C GLU A 724 -28.64 -25.96 -1.54
N ARG A 725 -29.83 -25.40 -1.79
CA ARG A 725 -31.01 -25.48 -0.92
C ARG A 725 -31.80 -26.77 -1.12
N ASN A 726 -31.43 -27.63 -2.06
CA ASN A 726 -32.06 -28.92 -2.28
C ASN A 726 -32.08 -29.76 -0.98
N GLY A 727 -33.19 -30.47 -0.73
CA GLY A 727 -33.39 -31.25 0.48
C GLY A 727 -32.28 -32.28 0.75
N ALA A 728 -31.79 -32.97 -0.29
CA ALA A 728 -30.70 -33.94 -0.18
C ALA A 728 -29.39 -33.26 0.27
N VAL A 729 -29.08 -32.10 -0.29
CA VAL A 729 -27.87 -31.33 0.07
C VAL A 729 -28.00 -30.79 1.50
N LYS A 730 -29.15 -30.23 1.87
CA LYS A 730 -29.40 -29.73 3.22
C LYS A 730 -29.27 -30.83 4.29
N GLU A 731 -29.77 -32.04 4.04
CA GLU A 731 -29.62 -33.16 4.97
C GLU A 731 -28.14 -33.57 5.13
N MET A 732 -27.39 -33.63 4.03
CA MET A 732 -25.95 -33.89 4.06
C MET A 732 -25.21 -32.84 4.89
N ILE A 733 -25.49 -31.56 4.67
CA ILE A 733 -24.91 -30.43 5.43
C ILE A 733 -25.27 -30.54 6.92
N ALA A 734 -26.55 -30.76 7.25
CA ALA A 734 -27.01 -30.88 8.63
C ALA A 734 -26.34 -32.07 9.35
N LYS A 735 -26.14 -33.20 8.66
CA LYS A 735 -25.41 -34.36 9.19
C LYS A 735 -23.96 -34.00 9.54
N VAL A 736 -23.22 -33.33 8.64
CA VAL A 736 -21.83 -32.91 8.91
C VAL A 736 -21.74 -31.98 10.13
N ILE A 737 -22.65 -30.99 10.21
CA ILE A 737 -22.68 -30.05 11.33
C ILE A 737 -22.93 -30.79 12.65
N ARG A 738 -23.87 -31.75 12.68
CA ARG A 738 -24.14 -32.58 13.87
C ARG A 738 -22.92 -33.40 14.29
N GLU A 739 -22.25 -34.07 13.35
CA GLU A 739 -21.07 -34.89 13.66
C GLU A 739 -19.88 -34.05 14.17
N CYS A 740 -19.60 -32.90 13.53
CA CYS A 740 -18.54 -32.00 14.00
C CYS A 740 -18.82 -31.49 15.42
N LYS A 741 -20.08 -31.14 15.72
CA LYS A 741 -20.50 -30.72 17.07
C LYS A 741 -20.32 -31.82 18.09
N LYS A 742 -20.77 -33.04 17.77
CA LYS A 742 -20.64 -34.23 18.64
C LYS A 742 -19.18 -34.48 19.01
N ARG A 743 -18.26 -34.33 18.05
CA ARG A 743 -16.80 -34.48 18.24
C ARG A 743 -16.11 -33.22 18.80
N LYS A 744 -16.84 -32.10 19.02
CA LYS A 744 -16.30 -30.78 19.43
C LYS A 744 -15.18 -30.27 18.51
N LYS A 745 -15.29 -30.53 17.21
CA LYS A 745 -14.33 -30.14 16.17
C LYS A 745 -14.80 -28.91 15.40
N TYR A 746 -13.88 -28.24 14.71
CA TYR A 746 -14.24 -27.08 13.88
C TYR A 746 -15.22 -27.50 12.78
N CYS A 747 -16.23 -26.66 12.53
CA CYS A 747 -17.13 -26.78 11.40
C CYS A 747 -17.40 -25.39 10.84
N GLY A 748 -17.09 -25.21 9.56
CA GLY A 748 -17.47 -24.03 8.81
C GLY A 748 -18.16 -24.42 7.51
N ILE A 749 -18.70 -23.42 6.81
CA ILE A 749 -19.14 -23.57 5.42
C ILE A 749 -18.53 -22.47 4.58
N CYS A 750 -18.12 -22.83 3.37
CA CYS A 750 -17.65 -21.94 2.34
C CYS A 750 -18.40 -22.24 1.03
N GLY A 751 -18.52 -21.23 0.17
CA GLY A 751 -19.40 -21.26 -0.99
C GLY A 751 -20.25 -20.00 -1.05
N ASP A 752 -20.88 -19.79 -2.20
CA ASP A 752 -21.62 -18.55 -2.46
C ASP A 752 -23.06 -18.63 -1.93
N ALA A 753 -23.61 -19.83 -1.73
CA ALA A 753 -24.95 -20.05 -1.22
C ALA A 753 -25.33 -19.22 0.04
N PRO A 754 -24.54 -19.18 1.14
CA PRO A 754 -24.86 -18.34 2.30
C PRO A 754 -24.72 -16.83 2.03
N SER A 755 -24.01 -16.44 0.97
CA SER A 755 -23.91 -15.04 0.52
C SER A 755 -25.11 -14.65 -0.36
N SER A 756 -25.56 -15.58 -1.20
CA SER A 756 -26.63 -15.39 -2.18
C SER A 756 -28.03 -15.56 -1.58
N TYR A 757 -28.21 -16.53 -0.67
CA TYR A 757 -29.51 -16.97 -0.16
C TYR A 757 -29.59 -16.80 1.36
N ILE A 758 -30.38 -15.82 1.80
CA ILE A 758 -30.49 -15.49 3.22
C ILE A 758 -31.19 -16.60 4.03
N GLU A 759 -32.14 -17.28 3.40
CA GLU A 759 -32.83 -18.44 3.94
C GLU A 759 -31.89 -19.63 4.16
N PHE A 760 -30.87 -19.77 3.31
CA PHE A 760 -29.85 -20.80 3.47
C PHE A 760 -28.90 -20.45 4.62
N ALA A 761 -28.47 -19.18 4.72
CA ALA A 761 -27.71 -18.69 5.86
C ALA A 761 -28.46 -18.88 7.19
N GLN A 762 -29.79 -18.64 7.19
CA GLN A 762 -30.64 -18.91 8.36
C GLN A 762 -30.69 -20.40 8.70
N PHE A 763 -30.92 -21.27 7.72
CA PHE A 763 -30.90 -22.72 7.91
C PHE A 763 -29.58 -23.20 8.56
N LEU A 764 -28.44 -22.68 8.11
CA LEU A 764 -27.14 -23.00 8.69
C LEU A 764 -27.02 -22.55 10.16
N MET A 765 -27.57 -21.37 10.50
CA MET A 765 -27.65 -20.89 11.88
C MET A 765 -28.57 -21.75 12.74
N ASP A 766 -29.67 -22.26 12.19
CA ASP A 766 -30.62 -23.12 12.90
C ASP A 766 -30.02 -24.52 13.15
N CYS A 767 -29.28 -25.05 12.19
CA CYS A 767 -28.39 -26.21 12.40
C CYS A 767 -27.25 -25.90 13.38
N GLY A 768 -27.03 -24.63 13.70
CA GLY A 768 -26.05 -24.08 14.64
C GLY A 768 -24.62 -24.21 14.17
N ILE A 769 -24.35 -23.92 12.89
CA ILE A 769 -23.00 -23.90 12.36
C ILE A 769 -22.12 -22.87 13.13
N PRO A 770 -20.88 -23.23 13.53
CA PRO A 770 -19.98 -22.32 14.24
C PRO A 770 -19.51 -21.12 13.42
N SER A 771 -19.24 -21.31 12.12
CA SER A 771 -18.81 -20.26 11.21
C SER A 771 -19.44 -20.40 9.82
N MET A 772 -19.64 -19.26 9.16
CA MET A 772 -20.01 -19.20 7.74
C MET A 772 -19.15 -18.17 7.04
N SER A 773 -18.62 -18.53 5.88
CA SER A 773 -17.67 -17.71 5.13
C SER A 773 -18.36 -17.11 3.92
N LEU A 774 -18.41 -15.78 3.86
CA LEU A 774 -19.17 -15.03 2.87
C LEU A 774 -18.26 -14.28 1.89
N SER A 775 -18.77 -13.94 0.72
CA SER A 775 -18.09 -12.97 -0.14
C SER A 775 -18.06 -11.58 0.53
N PRO A 776 -17.01 -10.77 0.31
CA PRO A 776 -16.85 -9.48 0.99
C PRO A 776 -18.06 -8.54 0.88
N ASP A 777 -18.69 -8.50 -0.29
CA ASP A 777 -19.86 -7.68 -0.64
C ASP A 777 -21.15 -8.16 0.07
N ALA A 778 -21.24 -9.45 0.40
CA ALA A 778 -22.42 -10.00 1.08
C ALA A 778 -22.39 -9.82 2.60
N VAL A 779 -21.21 -9.60 3.21
CA VAL A 779 -21.03 -9.58 4.67
C VAL A 779 -22.03 -8.66 5.37
N MET A 780 -22.09 -7.39 4.96
CA MET A 780 -22.93 -6.38 5.60
C MET A 780 -24.41 -6.70 5.46
N LYS A 781 -24.83 -7.05 4.24
CA LYS A 781 -26.22 -7.42 3.91
C LYS A 781 -26.68 -8.62 4.74
N THR A 782 -25.86 -9.66 4.81
CA THR A 782 -26.19 -10.90 5.52
C THR A 782 -26.31 -10.66 7.03
N ILE A 783 -25.37 -9.93 7.64
CA ILE A 783 -25.45 -9.60 9.08
C ILE A 783 -26.72 -8.82 9.42
N LEU A 784 -27.06 -7.80 8.63
CA LEU A 784 -28.24 -6.96 8.88
C LEU A 784 -29.56 -7.73 8.68
N ASN A 785 -29.62 -8.67 7.75
CA ASN A 785 -30.83 -9.46 7.53
C ASN A 785 -31.03 -10.57 8.57
N LEU A 786 -29.95 -11.29 8.94
CA LEU A 786 -30.01 -12.33 9.96
C LEU A 786 -30.29 -11.78 11.37
N SER A 787 -29.96 -10.51 11.61
CA SER A 787 -30.27 -9.85 12.89
C SER A 787 -31.71 -9.38 13.02
N LYS A 788 -32.41 -9.07 11.92
CA LYS A 788 -33.81 -8.58 11.93
C LYS A 788 -34.83 -9.68 12.23
N LYS A 789 -34.57 -10.93 11.83
CA LYS A 789 -35.48 -12.08 12.02
C LYS A 789 -35.45 -12.68 13.44
N LYS A 790 -34.77 -12.03 14.39
CA LYS A 790 -34.71 -12.43 15.80
C LYS A 790 -35.85 -11.88 16.67
N LYS A 791 -36.87 -11.27 16.06
CA LYS A 791 -38.10 -10.86 16.75
C LYS A 791 -39.16 -11.94 16.61
#